data_AF-A0A3D1DDM9-F1
#
_entry.id   AF-A0A3D1DDM9-F1
#
_cell.length_a   1.000
_cell.length_b   1.000
_cell.length_c   1.000
_cell.angle_alpha   90.00
_cell.angle_beta   90.00
_cell.angle_gamma   90.00
#
_symmetry.space_group_name_H-M   'P 1'
#
loop_
_entity.id
_entity.type
_entity.pdbx_description
1 polymer ?
#
loop_
_entity_poly.entity_id
_entity_poly.type
_entity_poly.pdbx_seq_one_letter_code
_entity_poly.pdbx_strand_id
1 'polypeptide(L)'
;WQGRWGRTYFFAGQQEAIEEDAAMRCAPFALLHVPDVSADHASDRVPVIVLADAAVIRFPDSVDLDDPDPRMALGCRLDGAVVVTGADGLAIRGGNFVFDRQEMLVASNDPVQLEWAGHVGRADGVEVQLGALQGEPTSSGPVREVRLMKNVELELALPAQGRGAGSSVAAANWKIDCDGPLAVDPVRLVAEFFNNVKVRRPTVLDQWDTLECQQLGLRFRRKRDPAKAKKVGRLGRGAVEFVQLVAAGTPVSVGSVARDLQARSQRVVYQAANGTVELRGDVVARWKQGKLNCQHASLARGEDGRIERALCRGAGSLTWQLPGTPSLPMTARWSRQMTLDPEPETGQDLVVLDGQPVVKYGTDSALTANSIRIWLARDRRRTSRKTDSGGGAAEGVRPKRLVAREKVGAITPQAYVFTSLLDVSFEPVVASADQRSPMSRSDNRSIQPGASPTRFPDESTNPPVIRAESIRARLGVSPDGGGLALQEVVTQGQVRVSHRKRTTDDPVEISGDRVRIVKTKGDDYGLTINGRPARGVLGDRQISGTEIQLDSHSGKGSVEGSGTLAIPLSRTLSGDAASPGTRLQVRWDERLVLDGTKLSFLGDVKAELENSRVNCEQLEVTLNRAPKFSIDRKDRQEIDIRTLQFRHSVRLTRYEFAPEKNASGNVSTVNGSRPLPSKVSKARLASLTVEMSTSDAEAEGPGWIQCWWRGQSRKVPLAPVTLALANMPLKLDAAHWQYLRVDFARKSRGNIKNRFATFDDQVQGVWGQVTRPGDTVDPDRLGRDAGWLQCDSLQVTQERFDVNTNRTRPRGDGKAVSVKPAADSARGNFTLQARGDATCAGRVAGQVYNGR
;
A
#
# COMPACT_ATOMS: atom_id res chain seq x y z
N TRP A 1 -34.16 56.75 61.14
CA TRP A 1 -33.95 57.78 60.10
C TRP A 1 -34.03 57.15 58.73
N GLN A 2 -34.64 57.85 57.77
CA GLN A 2 -34.74 57.41 56.38
C GLN A 2 -34.39 58.58 55.47
N GLY A 3 -33.73 58.31 54.36
CA GLY A 3 -33.43 59.35 53.40
C GLY A 3 -33.25 58.81 51.99
N ARG A 4 -33.14 59.73 51.05
CA ARG A 4 -33.18 59.44 49.62
C ARG A 4 -32.06 60.17 48.89
N TRP A 5 -31.29 59.40 48.12
CA TRP A 5 -30.20 59.85 47.28
C TRP A 5 -30.52 59.50 45.82
N GLY A 6 -31.44 60.26 45.22
CA GLY A 6 -31.93 59.99 43.86
C GLY A 6 -32.77 58.71 43.79
N ARG A 7 -32.21 57.63 43.24
CA ARG A 7 -32.84 56.29 43.14
C ARG A 7 -32.39 55.32 44.23
N THR A 8 -31.48 55.77 45.09
CA THR A 8 -30.98 55.00 46.23
C THR A 8 -31.68 55.51 47.49
N TYR A 9 -32.28 54.62 48.25
CA TYR A 9 -32.92 54.90 49.53
C TYR A 9 -32.05 54.29 50.62
N PHE A 10 -32.01 54.90 51.80
CA PHE A 10 -31.38 54.28 52.96
C PHE A 10 -32.27 54.38 54.19
N PHE A 11 -32.11 53.42 55.09
CA PHE A 11 -32.84 53.29 56.34
C PHE A 11 -31.82 53.02 57.44
N ALA A 12 -31.89 53.79 58.52
CA ALA A 12 -30.93 53.74 59.61
C ALA A 12 -31.65 53.74 60.96
N GLY A 13 -31.13 52.97 61.91
CA GLY A 13 -31.62 52.88 63.28
C GLY A 13 -31.15 54.03 64.16
N GLN A 14 -30.49 53.71 65.28
CA GLN A 14 -29.89 54.68 66.19
C GLN A 14 -28.81 55.49 65.47
N GLN A 15 -28.72 56.77 65.79
CA GLN A 15 -27.82 57.73 65.14
C GLN A 15 -26.91 58.38 66.18
N GLU A 16 -25.64 58.48 65.85
CA GLU A 16 -24.62 59.14 66.65
C GLU A 16 -23.78 60.02 65.71
N ALA A 17 -23.81 61.33 65.92
CA ALA A 17 -22.98 62.26 65.16
C ALA A 17 -21.51 62.13 65.59
N ILE A 18 -20.61 62.15 64.62
CA ILE A 18 -19.16 62.20 64.84
C ILE A 18 -18.75 63.63 64.48
N GLU A 19 -18.80 64.53 65.47
CA GLU A 19 -18.67 65.98 65.27
C GLU A 19 -17.33 66.38 64.63
N GLU A 20 -16.25 65.63 64.88
CA GLU A 20 -14.91 65.93 64.33
C GLU A 20 -14.75 65.62 62.82
N ASP A 21 -15.63 64.81 62.22
CA ASP A 21 -15.39 64.19 60.89
C ASP A 21 -16.50 64.44 59.85
N ALA A 22 -17.42 65.37 60.10
CA ALA A 22 -18.62 65.59 59.27
C ALA A 22 -19.31 64.25 58.89
N ALA A 23 -19.36 63.33 59.86
CA ALA A 23 -19.80 61.97 59.67
C ALA A 23 -20.86 61.58 60.69
N MET A 24 -21.70 60.61 60.32
CA MET A 24 -22.71 60.06 61.21
C MET A 24 -22.62 58.55 61.23
N ARG A 25 -22.59 57.98 62.44
CA ARG A 25 -22.72 56.55 62.65
C ARG A 25 -24.18 56.18 62.82
N CYS A 26 -24.61 55.13 62.13
CA CYS A 26 -25.95 54.57 62.25
C CYS A 26 -25.91 53.06 62.48
N ALA A 27 -26.77 52.54 63.35
CA ALA A 27 -26.91 51.09 63.57
C ALA A 27 -28.34 50.72 63.95
N PRO A 28 -28.97 49.71 63.30
CA PRO A 28 -28.58 49.03 62.05
C PRO A 28 -28.72 49.92 60.81
N PHE A 29 -28.18 49.50 59.66
CA PHE A 29 -28.24 50.25 58.40
C PHE A 29 -28.70 49.38 57.21
N ALA A 30 -29.51 49.96 56.33
CA ALA A 30 -29.93 49.35 55.08
C ALA A 30 -29.90 50.38 53.94
N LEU A 31 -29.46 49.95 52.76
CA LEU A 31 -29.43 50.74 51.53
C LEU A 31 -30.13 49.96 50.42
N LEU A 32 -30.98 50.63 49.67
CA LEU A 32 -31.86 50.08 48.65
C LEU A 32 -31.68 50.87 47.37
N HIS A 33 -31.10 50.28 46.33
CA HIS A 33 -30.97 50.90 45.02
C HIS A 33 -32.02 50.35 44.05
N VAL A 34 -32.87 51.24 43.53
CA VAL A 34 -33.99 50.88 42.65
C VAL A 34 -33.62 51.13 41.18
N PRO A 35 -33.60 50.10 40.32
CA PRO A 35 -33.19 50.22 38.91
C PRO A 35 -34.14 51.09 38.09
N ASP A 36 -33.64 51.74 37.04
CA ASP A 36 -34.42 52.49 36.05
C ASP A 36 -34.82 51.57 34.90
N VAL A 37 -36.11 51.24 34.77
CA VAL A 37 -36.54 50.18 33.83
C VAL A 37 -37.77 50.58 33.01
N SER A 38 -37.65 50.49 31.69
CA SER A 38 -38.77 50.30 30.76
C SER A 38 -39.23 48.83 30.79
N ALA A 39 -40.52 48.58 30.56
CA ALA A 39 -41.29 47.52 31.21
C ALA A 39 -41.05 46.03 30.81
N ASP A 40 -39.98 45.64 30.11
CA ASP A 40 -39.98 44.37 29.36
C ASP A 40 -39.49 43.10 30.09
N HIS A 41 -38.71 43.19 31.18
CA HIS A 41 -38.21 42.00 31.91
C HIS A 41 -38.38 42.09 33.43
N ALA A 42 -38.96 41.05 34.05
CA ALA A 42 -39.28 41.01 35.48
C ALA A 42 -38.03 40.91 36.40
N SER A 43 -36.93 40.34 35.91
CA SER A 43 -35.63 40.29 36.61
C SER A 43 -35.03 41.67 36.82
N ASP A 44 -35.33 42.60 35.90
CA ASP A 44 -34.69 43.91 35.84
C ASP A 44 -35.36 44.90 36.81
N ARG A 45 -36.45 44.47 37.47
CA ARG A 45 -37.18 45.23 38.51
C ARG A 45 -36.75 44.88 39.93
N VAL A 46 -35.88 43.89 40.14
CA VAL A 46 -35.44 43.49 41.48
C VAL A 46 -34.40 44.50 41.99
N PRO A 47 -34.66 45.23 43.08
CA PRO A 47 -33.72 46.21 43.59
C PRO A 47 -32.49 45.54 44.20
N VAL A 48 -31.39 46.30 44.28
CA VAL A 48 -30.21 45.87 45.05
C VAL A 48 -30.40 46.33 46.48
N ILE A 49 -30.29 45.41 47.43
CA ILE A 49 -30.43 45.69 48.86
C ILE A 49 -29.11 45.39 49.54
N VAL A 50 -28.56 46.37 50.24
CA VAL A 50 -27.36 46.26 51.07
C VAL A 50 -27.78 46.41 52.53
N LEU A 51 -27.54 45.39 53.35
CA LEU A 51 -27.81 45.39 54.79
C LEU A 51 -26.48 45.38 55.54
N ALA A 52 -26.35 46.18 56.60
CA ALA A 52 -25.15 46.24 57.43
C ALA A 52 -25.50 46.40 58.92
N ASP A 53 -24.66 45.84 59.79
CA ASP A 53 -24.80 46.00 61.25
C ASP A 53 -24.68 47.46 61.68
N ALA A 54 -23.75 48.21 61.05
CA ALA A 54 -23.61 49.65 61.23
C ALA A 54 -23.09 50.31 59.95
N ALA A 55 -23.26 51.62 59.84
CA ALA A 55 -22.67 52.42 58.77
C ALA A 55 -22.16 53.75 59.30
N VAL A 56 -21.05 54.24 58.76
CA VAL A 56 -20.55 55.61 58.93
C VAL A 56 -20.74 56.35 57.60
N ILE A 57 -21.65 57.31 57.59
CA ILE A 57 -22.00 58.11 56.42
C ILE A 57 -21.21 59.41 56.47
N ARG A 58 -20.57 59.77 55.35
CA ARG A 58 -19.77 61.00 55.25
C ARG A 58 -20.48 62.07 54.43
N PHE A 59 -20.45 63.29 54.95
CA PHE A 59 -21.04 64.47 54.34
C PHE A 59 -19.93 65.45 53.92
N PRO A 60 -20.17 66.32 52.93
CA PRO A 60 -19.14 67.21 52.40
C PRO A 60 -18.66 68.29 53.38
N ASP A 61 -19.54 68.86 54.22
CA ASP A 61 -19.19 70.01 55.08
C ASP A 61 -19.59 69.83 56.57
N SER A 62 -20.82 69.38 56.87
CA SER A 62 -21.31 69.17 58.25
C SER A 62 -22.52 68.22 58.29
N VAL A 63 -22.83 67.70 59.48
CA VAL A 63 -24.03 66.87 59.76
C VAL A 63 -25.03 67.71 60.55
N ASP A 64 -26.16 68.04 59.95
CA ASP A 64 -27.32 68.60 60.66
C ASP A 64 -28.38 67.50 60.79
N LEU A 65 -28.65 67.07 62.03
CA LEU A 65 -29.60 65.97 62.33
C LEU A 65 -31.07 66.44 62.33
N ASP A 66 -31.30 67.76 62.36
CA ASP A 66 -32.64 68.36 62.33
C ASP A 66 -33.09 68.73 60.90
N ASP A 67 -32.19 68.62 59.92
CA ASP A 67 -32.50 68.79 58.49
C ASP A 67 -33.26 67.55 57.96
N PRO A 68 -34.52 67.69 57.51
CA PRO A 68 -35.30 66.58 56.96
C PRO A 68 -34.77 66.08 55.59
N ASP A 69 -33.88 66.82 54.92
CA ASP A 69 -33.22 66.42 53.67
C ASP A 69 -31.70 66.66 53.74
N PRO A 70 -30.98 65.90 54.60
CA PRO A 70 -29.58 66.13 54.87
C PRO A 70 -28.77 66.04 53.57
N ARG A 71 -27.91 67.05 53.37
CA ARG A 71 -27.09 67.27 52.16
C ARG A 71 -26.55 65.96 51.59
N MET A 72 -26.45 65.87 50.26
CA MET A 72 -26.02 64.65 49.56
C MET A 72 -24.74 64.04 50.16
N ALA A 73 -24.87 62.88 50.81
CA ALA A 73 -23.73 62.13 51.30
C ALA A 73 -22.80 61.72 50.15
N LEU A 74 -21.49 61.76 50.41
CA LEU A 74 -20.45 61.34 49.46
C LEU A 74 -20.42 59.82 49.32
N GLY A 75 -20.77 59.11 50.39
CA GLY A 75 -20.77 57.66 50.46
C GLY A 75 -20.93 57.18 51.91
N CYS A 76 -20.87 55.87 52.11
CA CYS A 76 -20.85 55.30 53.45
C CYS A 76 -19.89 54.12 53.58
N ARG A 77 -19.25 54.03 54.74
CA ARG A 77 -18.53 52.84 55.17
C ARG A 77 -19.49 51.96 55.96
N LEU A 78 -19.65 50.71 55.56
CA LEU A 78 -20.58 49.73 56.12
C LEU A 78 -19.77 48.78 57.01
N ASP A 79 -19.92 48.92 58.31
CA ASP A 79 -19.13 48.20 59.31
C ASP A 79 -19.87 46.94 59.80
N GLY A 80 -19.11 45.89 60.16
CA GLY A 80 -19.65 44.63 60.65
C GLY A 80 -20.07 43.69 59.51
N ALA A 81 -21.08 42.84 59.76
CA ALA A 81 -21.60 41.92 58.74
C ALA A 81 -22.43 42.68 57.70
N VAL A 82 -22.06 42.53 56.43
CA VAL A 82 -22.75 43.16 55.30
C VAL A 82 -23.28 42.10 54.35
N VAL A 83 -24.51 42.28 53.91
CA VAL A 83 -25.17 41.42 52.92
C VAL A 83 -25.71 42.26 51.78
N VAL A 84 -25.20 42.04 50.57
CA VAL A 84 -25.71 42.63 49.33
C VAL A 84 -26.56 41.60 48.61
N THR A 85 -27.81 41.92 48.26
CA THR A 85 -28.72 41.02 47.54
C THR A 85 -29.26 41.68 46.28
N GLY A 86 -29.60 40.88 45.27
CA GLY A 86 -30.14 41.38 43.99
C GLY A 86 -30.86 40.33 43.16
N ALA A 87 -30.99 40.62 41.86
CA ALA A 87 -31.67 39.75 40.89
C ALA A 87 -31.01 38.36 40.75
N ASP A 88 -31.76 37.40 40.19
CA ASP A 88 -31.29 36.04 39.87
C ASP A 88 -30.66 35.27 41.06
N GLY A 89 -31.04 35.64 42.29
CA GLY A 89 -30.54 35.02 43.51
C GLY A 89 -29.13 35.46 43.89
N LEU A 90 -28.68 36.63 43.42
CA LEU A 90 -27.42 37.25 43.83
C LEU A 90 -27.47 37.55 45.34
N ALA A 91 -26.49 37.02 46.08
CA ALA A 91 -26.22 37.37 47.47
C ALA A 91 -24.71 37.39 47.72
N ILE A 92 -24.18 38.50 48.19
CA ILE A 92 -22.77 38.66 48.58
C ILE A 92 -22.74 38.93 50.08
N ARG A 93 -21.97 38.13 50.82
CA ARG A 93 -21.84 38.24 52.28
C ARG A 93 -20.38 38.47 52.63
N GLY A 94 -20.09 39.48 53.44
CA GLY A 94 -18.73 39.78 53.88
C GLY A 94 -18.71 40.82 54.99
N GLY A 95 -17.52 41.35 55.27
CA GLY A 95 -17.32 42.43 56.23
C GLY A 95 -16.94 43.74 55.57
N ASN A 96 -17.15 44.85 56.29
CA ASN A 96 -16.47 46.13 56.05
C ASN A 96 -16.50 46.62 54.60
N PHE A 97 -17.70 46.94 54.10
CA PHE A 97 -17.86 47.46 52.74
C PHE A 97 -17.75 48.98 52.70
N VAL A 98 -17.47 49.53 51.53
CA VAL A 98 -17.57 50.96 51.23
C VAL A 98 -18.52 51.12 50.06
N PHE A 99 -19.49 52.01 50.21
CA PHE A 99 -20.34 52.48 49.13
C PHE A 99 -19.88 53.87 48.69
N ASP A 100 -19.36 53.95 47.47
CA ASP A 100 -19.06 55.21 46.80
C ASP A 100 -20.26 55.60 45.93
N ARG A 101 -20.84 56.77 46.19
CA ARG A 101 -22.01 57.24 45.47
C ARG A 101 -21.67 57.75 44.08
N GLN A 102 -20.53 58.42 43.89
CA GLN A 102 -20.18 59.00 42.60
C GLN A 102 -19.90 57.90 41.58
N GLU A 103 -19.12 56.91 42.00
CA GLU A 103 -18.78 55.75 41.18
C GLU A 103 -19.89 54.70 41.16
N MET A 104 -20.91 54.80 42.05
CA MET A 104 -21.96 53.80 42.22
C MET A 104 -21.38 52.40 42.47
N LEU A 105 -20.37 52.34 43.33
CA LEU A 105 -19.56 51.16 43.60
C LEU A 105 -19.75 50.72 45.05
N VAL A 106 -20.04 49.43 45.26
CA VAL A 106 -20.01 48.80 46.58
C VAL A 106 -18.82 47.85 46.62
N ALA A 107 -17.81 48.13 47.44
CA ALA A 107 -16.57 47.36 47.47
C ALA A 107 -16.17 46.91 48.88
N SER A 108 -15.47 45.80 48.99
CA SER A 108 -14.81 45.35 50.23
C SER A 108 -13.49 44.66 49.89
N ASN A 109 -12.51 44.78 50.78
CA ASN A 109 -11.24 44.03 50.70
C ASN A 109 -11.25 42.79 51.60
N ASP A 110 -12.28 42.60 52.40
CA ASP A 110 -12.41 41.45 53.31
C ASP A 110 -12.83 40.19 52.53
N PRO A 111 -12.61 38.99 53.09
CA PRO A 111 -13.12 37.76 52.51
C PRO A 111 -14.65 37.79 52.35
N VAL A 112 -15.13 37.41 51.18
CA VAL A 112 -16.56 37.39 50.84
C VAL A 112 -17.03 36.02 50.35
N GLN A 113 -18.33 35.78 50.52
CA GLN A 113 -19.05 34.66 49.92
C GLN A 113 -20.07 35.18 48.91
N LEU A 114 -20.10 34.57 47.74
CA LEU A 114 -21.03 34.86 46.66
C LEU A 114 -22.01 33.70 46.49
N GLU A 115 -23.29 33.98 46.35
CA GLU A 115 -24.29 33.08 45.79
C GLU A 115 -24.91 33.76 44.57
N TRP A 116 -24.98 33.06 43.44
CA TRP A 116 -25.61 33.58 42.22
C TRP A 116 -26.18 32.46 41.38
N ALA A 117 -27.48 32.50 41.08
CA ALA A 117 -28.19 31.51 40.26
C ALA A 117 -27.97 30.03 40.67
N GLY A 118 -27.67 29.77 41.95
CA GLY A 118 -27.36 28.42 42.48
C GLY A 118 -25.88 28.04 42.48
N HIS A 119 -25.01 28.91 41.94
CA HIS A 119 -23.56 28.83 42.07
C HIS A 119 -23.11 29.48 43.38
N VAL A 120 -22.10 28.92 44.03
CA VAL A 120 -21.55 29.42 45.31
C VAL A 120 -20.07 29.70 45.12
N GLY A 121 -19.59 30.86 45.56
CA GLY A 121 -18.20 31.25 45.45
C GLY A 121 -17.63 31.94 46.68
N ARG A 122 -16.32 32.05 46.73
CA ARG A 122 -15.52 32.73 47.76
C ARG A 122 -14.40 33.49 47.12
N ALA A 123 -13.99 34.61 47.73
CA ALA A 123 -12.84 35.39 47.29
C ALA A 123 -12.36 36.34 48.38
N ASP A 124 -11.13 36.83 48.23
CA ASP A 124 -10.59 37.93 49.01
C ASP A 124 -10.92 39.25 48.32
N GLY A 125 -11.96 39.94 48.80
CA GLY A 125 -12.44 41.20 48.26
C GLY A 125 -13.42 41.09 47.08
N VAL A 126 -14.23 42.14 46.92
CA VAL A 126 -15.28 42.26 45.91
C VAL A 126 -15.53 43.70 45.54
N GLU A 127 -15.90 43.93 44.29
CA GLU A 127 -16.42 45.18 43.74
C GLU A 127 -17.77 44.89 43.06
N VAL A 128 -18.80 45.65 43.40
CA VAL A 128 -20.14 45.55 42.81
C VAL A 128 -20.49 46.89 42.18
N GLN A 129 -20.51 46.92 40.86
CA GLN A 129 -20.85 48.10 40.09
C GLN A 129 -22.36 48.17 39.90
N LEU A 130 -22.99 49.20 40.46
CA LEU A 130 -24.43 49.45 40.35
C LEU A 130 -24.76 50.26 39.07
N GLY A 131 -26.04 50.25 38.69
CA GLY A 131 -26.57 51.07 37.59
C GLY A 131 -26.43 52.57 37.85
N ALA A 132 -26.29 53.37 36.77
CA ALA A 132 -26.03 54.80 36.86
C ALA A 132 -27.16 55.60 37.54
N LEU A 133 -26.79 56.75 38.14
CA LEU A 133 -27.70 57.64 38.87
C LEU A 133 -28.61 58.49 37.96
N GLN A 134 -28.26 58.72 36.69
CA GLN A 134 -29.02 59.58 35.75
C GLN A 134 -28.89 59.16 34.26
N GLY A 135 -29.99 59.28 33.52
CA GLY A 135 -30.02 59.92 32.19
C GLY A 135 -29.74 59.09 30.92
N GLU A 136 -29.03 57.97 30.97
CA GLU A 136 -28.82 57.15 29.77
C GLU A 136 -29.63 55.85 29.81
N PRO A 137 -30.54 55.60 28.85
CA PRO A 137 -31.25 54.33 28.73
C PRO A 137 -30.28 53.26 28.25
N THR A 138 -29.42 52.80 29.16
CA THR A 138 -28.60 51.61 28.93
C THR A 138 -29.42 50.42 29.41
N SER A 139 -29.53 49.40 28.57
CA SER A 139 -30.20 48.12 28.83
C SER A 139 -29.48 47.27 29.91
N SER A 140 -28.84 47.93 30.86
CA SER A 140 -27.99 47.37 31.89
C SER A 140 -28.83 47.31 33.17
N GLY A 141 -29.03 46.11 33.71
CA GLY A 141 -29.84 45.89 34.91
C GLY A 141 -29.30 46.62 36.15
N PRO A 142 -29.92 46.41 37.32
CA PRO A 142 -29.56 47.06 38.59
C PRO A 142 -28.09 46.86 39.02
N VAL A 143 -27.48 45.74 38.60
CA VAL A 143 -26.05 45.44 38.79
C VAL A 143 -25.43 45.31 37.40
N ARG A 144 -24.39 46.10 37.13
CA ARG A 144 -23.66 46.09 35.85
C ARG A 144 -22.59 45.00 35.83
N GLU A 145 -21.83 44.89 36.91
CA GLU A 145 -20.71 43.97 37.04
C GLU A 145 -20.51 43.59 38.51
N VAL A 146 -20.20 42.32 38.75
CA VAL A 146 -19.70 41.84 40.05
C VAL A 146 -18.30 41.30 39.83
N ARG A 147 -17.32 41.87 40.51
CA ARG A 147 -15.91 41.48 40.39
C ARG A 147 -15.39 40.98 41.72
N LEU A 148 -15.10 39.68 41.80
CA LEU A 148 -14.33 39.10 42.92
C LEU A 148 -12.84 39.31 42.65
N MET A 149 -12.07 39.74 43.65
CA MET A 149 -10.77 40.36 43.38
C MET A 149 -9.61 39.35 43.24
N LYS A 150 -9.44 38.43 44.21
CA LYS A 150 -8.33 37.46 44.26
C LYS A 150 -8.73 36.18 44.98
N ASN A 151 -7.96 35.11 44.76
CA ASN A 151 -8.13 33.80 45.40
C ASN A 151 -9.58 33.29 45.29
N VAL A 152 -10.10 33.32 44.07
CA VAL A 152 -11.50 33.00 43.81
C VAL A 152 -11.68 31.49 43.75
N GLU A 153 -12.61 30.98 44.55
CA GLU A 153 -13.13 29.62 44.46
C GLU A 153 -14.61 29.67 44.07
N LEU A 154 -15.03 28.89 43.07
CA LEU A 154 -16.43 28.81 42.63
C LEU A 154 -16.87 27.36 42.45
N GLU A 155 -17.98 27.01 43.09
CA GLU A 155 -18.71 25.77 42.86
C GLU A 155 -19.91 26.01 41.93
N LEU A 156 -19.81 25.48 40.71
CA LEU A 156 -20.87 25.54 39.71
C LEU A 156 -21.82 24.36 39.85
N ALA A 157 -23.03 24.64 40.33
CA ALA A 157 -24.17 23.73 40.23
C ALA A 157 -24.69 23.65 38.79
N LEU A 158 -24.22 22.68 38.01
CA LEU A 158 -24.77 22.38 36.69
C LEU A 158 -25.79 21.24 36.79
N PRO A 159 -26.99 21.38 36.19
CA PRO A 159 -27.94 20.26 36.13
C PRO A 159 -27.32 19.13 35.31
N ALA A 160 -27.34 17.90 35.86
CA ALA A 160 -26.80 16.72 35.21
C ALA A 160 -27.45 16.53 33.82
N GLN A 161 -26.70 16.80 32.75
CA GLN A 161 -27.11 16.43 31.40
C GLN A 161 -26.75 14.96 31.17
N GLY A 162 -27.74 14.08 31.25
CA GLY A 162 -27.60 12.68 30.85
C GLY A 162 -28.69 11.76 31.37
N ARG A 163 -29.75 11.57 30.58
CA ARG A 163 -30.67 10.44 30.70
C ARG A 163 -29.91 9.15 30.37
N GLY A 164 -29.59 8.38 31.41
CA GLY A 164 -29.22 6.97 31.32
C GLY A 164 -29.69 6.31 32.60
N ALA A 165 -30.75 5.50 32.52
CA ALA A 165 -31.25 4.73 33.67
C ALA A 165 -30.13 3.80 34.15
N GLY A 166 -29.52 4.11 35.30
CA GLY A 166 -28.56 3.21 35.97
C GLY A 166 -27.31 3.83 36.60
N SER A 167 -27.02 5.13 36.47
CA SER A 167 -25.84 5.73 37.13
C SER A 167 -26.23 6.65 38.28
N SER A 168 -26.10 6.14 39.51
CA SER A 168 -26.20 6.88 40.77
C SER A 168 -24.90 7.65 41.06
N VAL A 169 -24.48 8.53 40.15
CA VAL A 169 -23.48 9.55 40.49
C VAL A 169 -24.27 10.82 40.79
N ALA A 170 -24.37 11.15 42.08
CA ALA A 170 -25.00 12.37 42.56
C ALA A 170 -24.49 13.57 41.74
N ALA A 171 -25.37 14.52 41.44
CA ALA A 171 -25.04 15.76 40.74
C ALA A 171 -23.87 16.45 41.45
N ALA A 172 -22.66 16.25 40.93
CA ALA A 172 -21.44 16.71 41.58
C ALA A 172 -21.00 18.02 40.91
N ASN A 173 -20.91 19.07 41.73
CA ASN A 173 -20.62 20.43 41.30
C ASN A 173 -19.22 20.51 40.67
N TRP A 174 -19.07 21.36 39.64
CA TRP A 174 -17.74 21.65 39.08
C TRP A 174 -17.05 22.65 39.99
N LYS A 175 -15.76 22.46 40.25
CA LYS A 175 -14.95 23.39 41.04
C LYS A 175 -14.07 24.21 40.13
N ILE A 176 -14.07 25.52 40.29
CA ILE A 176 -13.21 26.45 39.56
C ILE A 176 -12.43 27.28 40.57
N ASP A 177 -11.12 27.26 40.47
CA ASP A 177 -10.20 28.03 41.31
C ASP A 177 -9.40 28.99 40.40
N CYS A 178 -9.19 30.25 40.81
CA CYS A 178 -8.25 31.16 40.14
C CYS A 178 -7.57 32.15 41.09
N ASP A 179 -6.33 32.52 40.78
CA ASP A 179 -5.53 33.43 41.63
C ASP A 179 -5.94 34.90 41.42
N GLY A 180 -6.43 35.23 40.23
CA GLY A 180 -6.84 36.58 39.84
C GLY A 180 -8.34 36.83 39.99
N PRO A 181 -8.84 37.91 39.36
CA PRO A 181 -10.24 38.29 39.51
C PRO A 181 -11.20 37.35 38.77
N LEU A 182 -12.44 37.30 39.26
CA LEU A 182 -13.60 36.82 38.53
C LEU A 182 -14.52 38.00 38.25
N ALA A 183 -14.78 38.30 36.98
CA ALA A 183 -15.77 39.29 36.55
C ALA A 183 -17.05 38.60 36.09
N VAL A 184 -18.18 38.97 36.66
CA VAL A 184 -19.51 38.46 36.30
C VAL A 184 -20.35 39.60 35.77
N ASP A 185 -20.80 39.46 34.51
CA ASP A 185 -21.80 40.33 33.90
C ASP A 185 -23.16 39.61 33.97
N PRO A 186 -24.04 39.98 34.93
CA PRO A 186 -25.32 39.31 35.12
C PRO A 186 -26.33 39.64 34.00
N VAL A 187 -26.09 40.70 33.21
CA VAL A 187 -26.95 41.10 32.09
C VAL A 187 -26.62 40.27 30.84
N ARG A 188 -25.33 40.14 30.52
CA ARG A 188 -24.85 39.32 29.40
C ARG A 188 -24.78 37.83 29.75
N LEU A 189 -24.90 37.48 31.02
CA LEU A 189 -24.79 36.12 31.56
C LEU A 189 -23.44 35.49 31.21
N VAL A 190 -22.38 36.24 31.46
CA VAL A 190 -20.98 35.84 31.22
C VAL A 190 -20.21 35.92 32.53
N ALA A 191 -19.35 34.92 32.78
CA ALA A 191 -18.41 34.89 33.87
C ALA A 191 -16.98 34.69 33.33
N GLU A 192 -16.05 35.57 33.67
CA GLU A 192 -14.66 35.56 33.20
C GLU A 192 -13.69 35.45 34.38
N PHE A 193 -12.87 34.40 34.38
CA PHE A 193 -11.85 34.13 35.38
C PHE A 193 -10.48 34.43 34.79
N PHE A 194 -9.59 35.00 35.62
CA PHE A 194 -8.26 35.41 35.20
C PHE A 194 -7.17 34.85 36.13
N ASN A 195 -6.00 34.58 35.56
CA ASN A 195 -4.77 34.10 36.21
C ASN A 195 -4.90 32.70 36.86
N ASN A 196 -4.14 31.74 36.32
CA ASN A 196 -4.00 30.38 36.87
C ASN A 196 -5.35 29.70 37.19
N VAL A 197 -6.26 29.71 36.20
CA VAL A 197 -7.59 29.15 36.36
C VAL A 197 -7.53 27.63 36.24
N LYS A 198 -8.06 26.94 37.25
CA LYS A 198 -8.15 25.48 37.33
C LYS A 198 -9.60 25.05 37.49
N VAL A 199 -10.10 24.26 36.54
CA VAL A 199 -11.43 23.66 36.58
C VAL A 199 -11.30 22.16 36.85
N ARG A 200 -12.09 21.66 37.79
CA ARG A 200 -12.14 20.25 38.17
C ARG A 200 -13.58 19.73 38.07
N ARG A 201 -13.77 18.69 37.27
CA ARG A 201 -15.04 17.98 37.13
C ARG A 201 -14.89 16.53 37.62
N PRO A 202 -15.71 16.08 38.59
CA PRO A 202 -15.70 14.69 39.03
C PRO A 202 -16.29 13.76 37.96
N THR A 203 -15.68 12.59 37.78
CA THR A 203 -16.12 11.59 36.78
C THR A 203 -16.65 10.31 37.42
N VAL A 204 -15.84 9.68 38.28
CA VAL A 204 -16.17 8.56 39.17
C VAL A 204 -15.50 8.82 40.53
N LEU A 205 -15.73 7.98 41.55
CA LEU A 205 -15.10 8.13 42.88
C LEU A 205 -13.58 8.35 42.73
N ASP A 206 -13.06 9.46 43.29
CA ASP A 206 -11.66 9.90 43.27
C ASP A 206 -10.99 10.11 41.89
N GLN A 207 -11.77 10.28 40.80
CA GLN A 207 -11.23 10.63 39.48
C GLN A 207 -11.82 11.92 38.93
N TRP A 208 -10.95 12.76 38.36
CA TRP A 208 -11.29 14.10 37.90
C TRP A 208 -10.88 14.30 36.44
N ASP A 209 -11.71 15.05 35.73
CA ASP A 209 -11.30 15.77 34.54
C ASP A 209 -10.81 17.16 34.97
N THR A 210 -9.73 17.63 34.37
CA THR A 210 -9.09 18.90 34.70
C THR A 210 -8.97 19.79 33.46
N LEU A 211 -9.09 21.10 33.66
CA LEU A 211 -8.77 22.12 32.66
C LEU A 211 -7.98 23.23 33.37
N GLU A 212 -6.80 23.54 32.86
CA GLU A 212 -5.92 24.58 33.38
C GLU A 212 -5.66 25.63 32.29
N CYS A 213 -5.82 26.91 32.61
CA CYS A 213 -5.65 28.01 31.65
C CYS A 213 -5.32 29.35 32.33
N GLN A 214 -4.99 30.37 31.53
CA GLN A 214 -4.77 31.73 32.04
C GLN A 214 -6.06 32.52 32.14
N GLN A 215 -6.99 32.30 31.21
CA GLN A 215 -8.29 32.95 31.18
C GLN A 215 -9.38 31.94 30.82
N LEU A 216 -10.50 32.00 31.53
CA LEU A 216 -11.68 31.18 31.29
C LEU A 216 -12.91 32.07 31.19
N GLY A 217 -13.63 32.01 30.07
CA GLY A 217 -14.94 32.61 29.88
C GLY A 217 -16.03 31.54 29.85
N LEU A 218 -17.07 31.73 30.65
CA LEU A 218 -18.28 30.89 30.67
C LEU A 218 -19.47 31.74 30.23
N ARG A 219 -20.27 31.22 29.30
CA ARG A 219 -21.48 31.88 28.82
C ARG A 219 -22.72 31.04 29.12
N PHE A 220 -23.74 31.69 29.61
CA PHE A 220 -25.02 31.08 30.00
C PHE A 220 -26.18 31.68 29.21
N ARG A 221 -27.35 31.04 29.29
CA ARG A 221 -28.63 31.61 28.84
C ARG A 221 -29.73 31.30 29.85
N ARG A 222 -30.77 32.13 29.92
CA ARG A 222 -31.94 31.90 30.80
C ARG A 222 -32.81 30.76 30.24
N LYS A 223 -33.11 29.76 31.07
CA LYS A 223 -34.02 28.67 30.72
C LYS A 223 -35.46 29.20 30.65
N ARG A 224 -36.03 29.31 29.44
CA ARG A 224 -37.48 29.57 29.29
C ARG A 224 -38.25 28.28 29.56
N ASP A 225 -39.09 28.29 30.59
CA ASP A 225 -40.00 27.19 30.92
C ASP A 225 -41.42 27.56 30.44
N PRO A 226 -41.85 27.15 29.23
CA PRO A 226 -43.10 27.61 28.63
C PRO A 226 -44.35 27.19 29.43
N ALA A 227 -44.24 26.18 30.31
CA ALA A 227 -45.37 25.66 31.09
C ALA A 227 -45.64 26.41 32.41
N LYS A 228 -44.71 27.24 32.91
CA LYS A 228 -44.84 27.93 34.21
C LYS A 228 -45.10 29.44 34.12
N ALA A 229 -45.21 30.00 32.92
CA ALA A 229 -45.44 31.43 32.71
C ALA A 229 -46.82 31.96 33.19
N LYS A 230 -47.72 31.11 33.72
CA LYS A 230 -49.08 31.51 34.16
C LYS A 230 -49.30 31.64 35.68
N LYS A 231 -48.29 31.43 36.54
CA LYS A 231 -48.42 31.71 37.99
C LYS A 231 -47.46 32.81 38.42
N VAL A 232 -47.94 34.05 38.34
CA VAL A 232 -47.33 35.22 38.99
C VAL A 232 -47.53 35.05 40.50
N GLY A 233 -46.46 35.11 41.30
CA GLY A 233 -46.60 35.17 42.77
C GLY A 233 -45.49 34.57 43.63
N ARG A 234 -44.44 33.95 43.07
CA ARG A 234 -43.26 33.56 43.86
C ARG A 234 -42.00 33.87 43.06
N LEU A 235 -41.08 34.67 43.62
CA LEU A 235 -39.76 34.94 43.04
C LEU A 235 -39.06 33.61 42.76
N GLY A 236 -39.18 33.12 41.53
CA GLY A 236 -38.55 31.89 41.10
C GLY A 236 -37.09 32.18 40.76
N ARG A 237 -36.16 31.45 41.37
CA ARG A 237 -34.75 31.39 40.97
C ARG A 237 -34.68 31.25 39.43
N GLY A 238 -34.13 32.25 38.74
CA GLY A 238 -33.91 32.20 37.30
C GLY A 238 -32.92 31.06 37.01
N ALA A 239 -33.39 29.93 36.50
CA ALA A 239 -32.52 28.83 36.14
C ALA A 239 -31.71 29.21 34.89
N VAL A 240 -30.40 29.39 35.04
CA VAL A 240 -29.47 29.56 33.92
C VAL A 240 -29.02 28.19 33.40
N GLU A 241 -28.77 28.09 32.10
CA GLU A 241 -28.18 26.91 31.48
C GLU A 241 -26.86 27.28 30.78
N PHE A 242 -25.88 26.39 30.89
CA PHE A 242 -24.56 26.57 30.29
C PHE A 242 -24.61 26.42 28.76
N VAL A 243 -23.96 27.33 28.03
CA VAL A 243 -23.98 27.38 26.56
C VAL A 243 -22.59 27.16 25.98
N GLN A 244 -21.58 27.84 26.53
CA GLN A 244 -20.26 27.89 25.92
C GLN A 244 -19.17 28.09 26.97
N LEU A 245 -18.03 27.44 26.74
CA LEU A 245 -16.78 27.65 27.47
C LEU A 245 -15.70 28.07 26.48
N VAL A 246 -14.92 29.07 26.89
CA VAL A 246 -13.75 29.56 26.15
C VAL A 246 -12.58 29.63 27.12
N ALA A 247 -11.57 28.79 26.93
CA ALA A 247 -10.34 28.85 27.70
C ALA A 247 -9.19 29.33 26.80
N ALA A 248 -8.33 30.19 27.32
CA ALA A 248 -7.17 30.74 26.62
C ALA A 248 -5.93 30.75 27.53
N GLY A 249 -4.76 30.53 26.94
CA GLY A 249 -3.48 30.61 27.63
C GLY A 249 -2.36 29.87 26.91
N THR A 250 -1.12 30.11 27.29
CA THR A 250 0.07 29.48 26.71
C THR A 250 0.77 28.57 27.73
N PRO A 251 0.36 27.28 27.89
CA PRO A 251 -0.73 26.57 27.21
C PRO A 251 -2.02 26.45 28.06
N VAL A 252 -3.15 26.21 27.40
CA VAL A 252 -4.34 25.57 27.98
C VAL A 252 -4.11 24.06 28.04
N SER A 253 -4.28 23.45 29.21
CA SER A 253 -4.13 22.00 29.41
C SER A 253 -5.46 21.36 29.80
N VAL A 254 -5.80 20.23 29.18
CA VAL A 254 -6.99 19.42 29.49
C VAL A 254 -6.53 18.02 29.89
N GLY A 255 -7.03 17.49 31.00
CA GLY A 255 -6.73 16.16 31.50
C GLY A 255 -7.99 15.35 31.79
N SER A 256 -7.92 14.03 31.59
CA SER A 256 -8.93 13.08 32.06
C SER A 256 -8.25 11.81 32.57
N VAL A 257 -8.35 11.56 33.88
CA VAL A 257 -7.77 10.37 34.51
C VAL A 257 -8.48 9.10 34.03
N ALA A 258 -9.81 9.11 33.99
CA ALA A 258 -10.63 7.97 33.59
C ALA A 258 -10.36 7.50 32.14
N ARG A 259 -9.89 8.40 31.28
CA ARG A 259 -9.63 8.14 29.86
C ARG A 259 -8.14 8.15 29.49
N ASP A 260 -7.27 8.32 30.48
CA ASP A 260 -5.82 8.49 30.28
C ASP A 260 -5.52 9.53 29.19
N LEU A 261 -6.23 10.66 29.20
CA LEU A 261 -6.16 11.70 28.17
C LEU A 261 -5.45 12.93 28.71
N GLN A 262 -4.50 13.45 27.93
CA GLN A 262 -3.87 14.75 28.14
C GLN A 262 -3.86 15.52 26.83
N ALA A 263 -4.37 16.75 26.81
CA ALA A 263 -4.35 17.63 25.65
C ALA A 263 -3.81 19.02 26.02
N ARG A 264 -3.09 19.65 25.10
CA ARG A 264 -2.56 21.00 25.22
C ARG A 264 -2.87 21.79 23.95
N SER A 265 -3.19 23.06 24.10
CA SER A 265 -3.44 24.01 23.01
C SER A 265 -3.29 25.45 23.52
N GLN A 266 -3.45 26.47 22.68
CA GLN A 266 -3.48 27.87 23.12
C GLN A 266 -4.90 28.37 23.44
N ARG A 267 -5.91 27.77 22.80
CA ARG A 267 -7.31 28.14 22.99
C ARG A 267 -8.22 26.93 22.83
N VAL A 268 -9.15 26.77 23.75
CA VAL A 268 -10.19 25.74 23.74
C VAL A 268 -11.55 26.42 23.73
N VAL A 269 -12.41 26.04 22.79
CA VAL A 269 -13.82 26.47 22.75
C VAL A 269 -14.70 25.24 22.81
N TYR A 270 -15.62 25.19 23.75
CA TYR A 270 -16.63 24.15 23.85
C TYR A 270 -18.02 24.75 23.70
N GLN A 271 -18.83 24.18 22.81
CA GLN A 271 -20.23 24.56 22.57
C GLN A 271 -21.13 23.42 23.08
N ALA A 272 -21.96 23.71 24.08
CA ALA A 272 -22.80 22.70 24.71
C ALA A 272 -23.93 22.19 23.80
N ALA A 273 -24.50 23.07 22.95
CA ALA A 273 -25.68 22.78 22.16
C ALA A 273 -25.48 21.63 21.15
N ASN A 274 -24.27 21.50 20.60
CA ASN A 274 -23.92 20.49 19.60
C ASN A 274 -22.77 19.58 20.04
N GLY A 275 -22.31 19.71 21.29
CA GLY A 275 -21.19 18.93 21.82
C GLY A 275 -19.89 19.08 21.03
N THR A 276 -19.62 20.26 20.46
CA THR A 276 -18.42 20.52 19.66
C THR A 276 -17.30 21.13 20.50
N VAL A 277 -16.08 20.65 20.25
CA VAL A 277 -14.84 21.15 20.86
C VAL A 277 -13.94 21.66 19.75
N GLU A 278 -13.40 22.85 19.91
CA GLU A 278 -12.43 23.45 19.01
C GLU A 278 -11.14 23.79 19.78
N LEU A 279 -10.01 23.28 19.29
CA LEU A 279 -8.68 23.45 19.86
C LEU A 279 -7.83 24.21 18.83
N ARG A 280 -7.18 25.31 19.24
CA ARG A 280 -6.35 26.14 18.37
C ARG A 280 -4.98 26.44 18.99
N GLY A 281 -3.97 26.59 18.13
CA GLY A 281 -2.61 26.97 18.51
C GLY A 281 -1.82 25.78 19.04
N ASP A 282 -1.17 25.07 18.11
CA ASP A 282 -0.34 23.88 18.34
C ASP A 282 -0.96 22.86 19.31
N VAL A 283 -1.97 22.16 18.81
CA VAL A 283 -2.71 21.13 19.52
C VAL A 283 -1.85 19.88 19.65
N VAL A 284 -1.62 19.44 20.89
CA VAL A 284 -0.98 18.17 21.21
C VAL A 284 -1.91 17.38 22.13
N ALA A 285 -2.38 16.22 21.69
CA ALA A 285 -3.17 15.32 22.51
C ALA A 285 -2.49 13.95 22.62
N ARG A 286 -2.55 13.33 23.79
CA ARG A 286 -2.00 12.01 24.09
C ARG A 286 -3.05 11.20 24.86
N TRP A 287 -3.21 9.95 24.48
CA TRP A 287 -4.00 8.96 25.19
C TRP A 287 -3.27 7.63 25.27
N LYS A 288 -3.82 6.67 26.02
CA LYS A 288 -3.23 5.33 26.24
C LYS A 288 -2.62 4.67 25.00
N GLN A 289 -3.30 4.81 23.85
CA GLN A 289 -2.93 4.12 22.61
C GLN A 289 -2.39 5.05 21.53
N GLY A 290 -2.24 6.35 21.76
CA GLY A 290 -1.84 7.25 20.69
C GLY A 290 -1.53 8.69 21.06
N LYS A 291 -1.09 9.43 20.04
CA LYS A 291 -0.72 10.84 20.12
C LYS A 291 -1.12 11.56 18.84
N LEU A 292 -1.74 12.73 18.98
CA LEU A 292 -2.12 13.64 17.90
C LEU A 292 -1.35 14.94 18.06
N ASN A 293 -0.79 15.45 16.96
CA ASN A 293 -0.26 16.80 16.85
C ASN A 293 -0.87 17.47 15.62
N CYS A 294 -1.39 18.69 15.75
CA CYS A 294 -1.87 19.50 14.62
C CYS A 294 -1.99 20.98 15.03
N GLN A 295 -2.22 21.89 14.09
CA GLN A 295 -2.34 23.32 14.39
C GLN A 295 -3.74 23.69 14.91
N HIS A 296 -4.75 22.95 14.48
CA HIS A 296 -6.14 23.18 14.82
C HIS A 296 -6.89 21.85 14.78
N ALA A 297 -7.69 21.55 15.80
CA ALA A 297 -8.59 20.40 15.83
C ALA A 297 -10.02 20.84 16.16
N SER A 298 -10.99 20.41 15.36
CA SER A 298 -12.42 20.53 15.65
C SER A 298 -13.01 19.13 15.77
N LEU A 299 -13.72 18.87 16.86
CA LEU A 299 -14.28 17.57 17.22
C LEU A 299 -15.77 17.73 17.49
N ALA A 300 -16.59 16.84 16.94
CA ALA A 300 -18.03 16.78 17.24
C ALA A 300 -18.36 15.43 17.88
N ARG A 301 -19.10 15.48 18.99
CA ARG A 301 -19.57 14.28 19.68
C ARG A 301 -20.91 13.80 19.12
N GLY A 302 -21.02 12.50 18.89
CA GLY A 302 -22.29 11.84 18.58
C GLY A 302 -23.15 11.62 19.83
N GLU A 303 -24.37 11.10 19.64
CA GLU A 303 -25.32 10.82 20.72
C GLU A 303 -24.81 9.77 21.74
N ASP A 304 -23.96 8.86 21.30
CA ASP A 304 -23.29 7.85 22.14
C ASP A 304 -22.13 8.44 22.96
N GLY A 305 -21.88 9.74 22.81
CA GLY A 305 -20.83 10.49 23.49
C GLY A 305 -19.43 10.30 22.91
N ARG A 306 -19.25 9.52 21.84
CA ARG A 306 -17.98 9.32 21.12
C ARG A 306 -17.75 10.43 20.10
N ILE A 307 -16.52 10.54 19.61
CA ILE A 307 -16.19 11.45 18.50
C ILE A 307 -16.75 10.82 17.21
N GLU A 308 -17.69 11.52 16.59
CA GLU A 308 -18.29 11.10 15.31
C GLU A 308 -17.63 11.83 14.15
N ARG A 309 -17.28 13.12 14.34
CA ARG A 309 -16.56 13.91 13.35
C ARG A 309 -15.32 14.55 13.95
N ALA A 310 -14.25 14.56 13.17
CA ALA A 310 -13.02 15.27 13.52
C ALA A 310 -12.44 15.97 12.29
N LEU A 311 -11.92 17.19 12.48
CA LEU A 311 -11.21 17.95 11.47
C LEU A 311 -9.93 18.50 12.10
N CYS A 312 -8.79 17.97 11.66
CA CYS A 312 -7.47 18.47 12.02
C CYS A 312 -6.91 19.27 10.84
N ARG A 313 -6.76 20.59 10.98
CA ARG A 313 -6.22 21.48 9.93
C ARG A 313 -4.74 21.78 10.16
N GLY A 314 -4.05 22.04 9.05
CA GLY A 314 -2.62 22.30 9.03
C GLY A 314 -1.79 21.02 9.06
N ALA A 315 -0.47 21.18 9.02
CA ALA A 315 0.45 20.05 9.14
C ALA A 315 0.26 19.34 10.48
N GLY A 316 0.22 18.02 10.44
CA GLY A 316 -0.07 17.22 11.63
C GLY A 316 0.42 15.79 11.54
N SER A 317 0.37 15.12 12.68
CA SER A 317 0.76 13.73 12.83
C SER A 317 -0.12 13.02 13.83
N LEU A 318 -0.47 11.78 13.53
CA LEU A 318 -1.16 10.85 14.41
C LEU A 318 -0.30 9.60 14.58
N THR A 319 -0.04 9.17 15.81
CA THR A 319 0.59 7.89 16.11
C THR A 319 -0.39 7.04 16.90
N TRP A 320 -0.50 5.76 16.54
CA TRP A 320 -1.38 4.80 17.18
C TRP A 320 -0.65 3.48 17.43
N GLN A 321 -0.88 2.84 18.57
CA GLN A 321 -0.42 1.49 18.85
C GLN A 321 -1.57 0.52 18.66
N LEU A 322 -1.47 -0.33 17.64
CA LEU A 322 -2.49 -1.35 17.38
C LEU A 322 -2.41 -2.45 18.45
N PRO A 323 -3.55 -2.96 18.94
CA PRO A 323 -3.57 -4.10 19.83
C PRO A 323 -3.02 -5.35 19.11
N GLY A 324 -2.14 -6.10 19.78
CA GLY A 324 -1.47 -7.28 19.23
C GLY A 324 -0.25 -7.68 20.06
N THR A 325 0.31 -8.86 19.82
CA THR A 325 1.54 -9.34 20.47
C THR A 325 2.54 -9.77 19.39
N PRO A 326 3.54 -8.93 19.02
CA PRO A 326 3.83 -7.59 19.56
C PRO A 326 2.83 -6.51 19.07
N SER A 327 2.72 -5.41 19.82
CA SER A 327 1.95 -4.24 19.39
C SER A 327 2.61 -3.57 18.19
N LEU A 328 1.85 -3.32 17.11
CA LEU A 328 2.39 -2.71 15.89
C LEU A 328 2.16 -1.19 15.91
N PRO A 329 3.23 -0.37 15.75
CA PRO A 329 3.08 1.06 15.63
C PRO A 329 2.52 1.43 14.25
N MET A 330 1.53 2.32 14.24
CA MET A 330 1.02 2.98 13.05
C MET A 330 1.24 4.47 13.19
N THR A 331 1.74 5.12 12.14
CA THR A 331 1.90 6.57 12.12
C THR A 331 1.33 7.15 10.84
N ALA A 332 0.63 8.26 10.94
CA ALA A 332 0.14 9.02 9.80
C ALA A 332 0.62 10.46 9.95
N ARG A 333 1.14 11.04 8.87
CA ARG A 333 1.52 12.46 8.80
C ARG A 333 0.84 13.08 7.60
N TRP A 334 0.43 14.32 7.70
CA TRP A 334 -0.20 15.08 6.61
C TRP A 334 0.29 16.53 6.64
N SER A 335 0.24 17.23 5.51
CA SER A 335 0.63 18.65 5.43
C SER A 335 -0.56 19.61 5.40
N ARG A 336 -1.74 19.16 4.92
CA ARG A 336 -2.92 20.04 4.74
C ARG A 336 -3.99 19.83 5.81
N GLN A 337 -4.57 18.63 5.88
CA GLN A 337 -5.61 18.30 6.85
C GLN A 337 -5.85 16.79 6.98
N MET A 338 -6.51 16.41 8.07
CA MET A 338 -7.10 15.10 8.30
C MET A 338 -8.58 15.28 8.70
N THR A 339 -9.48 14.50 8.08
CA THR A 339 -10.89 14.44 8.49
C THR A 339 -11.28 13.03 8.90
N LEU A 340 -12.25 12.96 9.80
CA LEU A 340 -13.01 11.76 10.16
C LEU A 340 -14.47 12.14 10.05
N ASP A 341 -15.23 11.44 9.23
CA ASP A 341 -16.67 11.63 9.07
C ASP A 341 -17.35 10.27 8.86
N PRO A 342 -18.59 10.09 9.34
CA PRO A 342 -19.38 8.90 9.02
C PRO A 342 -19.79 8.94 7.54
N GLU A 343 -19.60 7.83 6.82
CA GLU A 343 -20.05 7.69 5.45
C GLU A 343 -21.58 7.50 5.41
N PRO A 344 -22.33 8.38 4.71
CA PRO A 344 -23.80 8.37 4.76
C PRO A 344 -24.45 7.06 4.31
N GLU A 345 -23.86 6.36 3.34
CA GLU A 345 -24.45 5.15 2.75
C GLU A 345 -24.20 3.89 3.58
N THR A 346 -23.01 3.77 4.17
CA THR A 346 -22.56 2.52 4.80
C THR A 346 -22.55 2.60 6.33
N GLY A 347 -22.58 3.81 6.90
CA GLY A 347 -22.36 4.05 8.32
C GLY A 347 -20.93 3.69 8.80
N GLN A 348 -19.99 3.51 7.88
CA GLN A 348 -18.57 3.31 8.20
C GLN A 348 -17.89 4.63 8.52
N ASP A 349 -16.82 4.59 9.30
CA ASP A 349 -16.00 5.77 9.54
C ASP A 349 -15.05 5.97 8.36
N LEU A 350 -15.09 7.15 7.73
CA LEU A 350 -14.19 7.55 6.66
C LEU A 350 -13.13 8.51 7.21
N VAL A 351 -11.87 8.08 7.14
CA VAL A 351 -10.71 8.94 7.40
C VAL A 351 -10.13 9.41 6.08
N VAL A 352 -9.95 10.72 5.94
CA VAL A 352 -9.29 11.34 4.76
C VAL A 352 -8.05 12.09 5.20
N LEU A 353 -6.91 11.75 4.60
CA LEU A 353 -5.63 12.43 4.80
C LEU A 353 -5.26 13.17 3.52
N ASP A 354 -4.99 14.47 3.61
CA ASP A 354 -4.69 15.30 2.45
C ASP A 354 -3.40 16.10 2.59
N GLY A 355 -2.78 16.39 1.43
CA GLY A 355 -1.54 17.15 1.34
C GLY A 355 -0.33 16.24 1.50
N GLN A 356 -0.17 15.30 0.56
CA GLN A 356 0.96 14.37 0.53
C GLN A 356 1.14 13.58 1.84
N PRO A 357 0.09 12.93 2.37
CA PRO A 357 0.22 12.17 3.59
C PRO A 357 1.20 11.01 3.47
N VAL A 358 1.87 10.70 4.58
CA VAL A 358 2.71 9.51 4.74
C VAL A 358 2.15 8.67 5.87
N VAL A 359 1.71 7.46 5.54
CA VAL A 359 1.23 6.45 6.50
C VAL A 359 2.27 5.35 6.61
N LYS A 360 2.75 5.06 7.81
CA LYS A 360 3.65 3.93 8.09
C LYS A 360 2.93 2.90 8.96
N TYR A 361 3.14 1.64 8.63
CA TYR A 361 2.59 0.49 9.35
C TYR A 361 3.73 -0.47 9.70
N GLY A 362 3.96 -0.71 10.98
CA GLY A 362 5.12 -1.47 11.43
C GLY A 362 6.45 -0.76 11.10
N THR A 363 7.53 -1.54 10.97
CA THR A 363 8.87 -1.03 10.66
C THR A 363 9.14 -0.93 9.16
N ASP A 364 8.51 -1.79 8.36
CA ASP A 364 8.97 -2.06 6.98
C ASP A 364 7.93 -1.68 5.91
N SER A 365 6.81 -1.06 6.29
CA SER A 365 5.77 -0.63 5.35
C SER A 365 5.45 0.86 5.45
N ALA A 366 5.35 1.51 4.29
CA ALA A 366 4.98 2.91 4.17
C ALA A 366 4.13 3.15 2.92
N LEU A 367 3.23 4.11 2.98
CA LEU A 367 2.36 4.55 1.90
C LEU A 367 2.36 6.07 1.84
N THR A 368 2.52 6.61 0.64
CA THR A 368 2.38 8.04 0.34
C THR A 368 1.55 8.24 -0.92
N ALA A 369 0.81 9.34 -1.00
CA ALA A 369 -0.01 9.75 -2.13
C ALA A 369 -0.44 11.21 -1.93
N ASN A 370 -1.09 11.86 -2.89
CA ASN A 370 -1.64 13.21 -2.65
C ASN A 370 -2.82 13.21 -1.66
N SER A 371 -3.66 12.17 -1.72
CA SER A 371 -4.78 11.92 -0.80
C SER A 371 -4.89 10.42 -0.49
N ILE A 372 -5.14 10.09 0.78
CA ILE A 372 -5.38 8.72 1.25
C ILE A 372 -6.73 8.71 1.98
N ARG A 373 -7.62 7.82 1.54
CA ARG A 373 -8.94 7.57 2.15
C ARG A 373 -8.97 6.18 2.75
N ILE A 374 -9.44 6.06 3.99
CA ILE A 374 -9.48 4.81 4.73
C ILE A 374 -10.88 4.64 5.31
N TRP A 375 -11.54 3.54 4.94
CA TRP A 375 -12.83 3.15 5.49
C TRP A 375 -12.63 2.16 6.62
N LEU A 376 -13.22 2.47 7.77
CA LEU A 376 -13.08 1.71 8.99
C LEU A 376 -14.45 1.17 9.42
N ALA A 377 -14.52 -0.14 9.67
CA ALA A 377 -15.68 -0.77 10.30
C ALA A 377 -15.47 -0.83 11.81
N ARG A 378 -16.53 -0.49 12.55
CA ARG A 378 -16.61 -0.67 14.00
C ARG A 378 -17.17 -2.07 14.29
N ASP A 379 -16.45 -2.88 15.05
CA ASP A 379 -16.98 -4.16 15.55
C ASP A 379 -18.07 -3.89 16.61
N ARG A 380 -19.32 -3.71 16.17
CA ARG A 380 -20.50 -3.71 17.05
C ARG A 380 -20.80 -5.13 17.49
N ARG A 381 -19.96 -5.74 18.34
CA ARG A 381 -20.41 -6.91 19.11
C ARG A 381 -21.38 -6.43 20.18
N ARG A 382 -22.68 -6.45 19.85
CA ARG A 382 -23.77 -6.44 20.85
C ARG A 382 -23.53 -7.64 21.78
N THR A 383 -23.03 -7.38 22.98
CA THR A 383 -22.95 -8.37 24.05
C THR A 383 -24.36 -8.66 24.58
N SER A 384 -25.13 -9.47 23.84
CA SER A 384 -26.26 -10.18 24.43
C SER A 384 -25.74 -11.43 25.15
N ARG A 385 -25.06 -11.24 26.28
CA ARG A 385 -25.03 -12.24 27.35
C ARG A 385 -24.57 -11.61 28.65
N LYS A 386 -25.50 -11.51 29.61
CA LYS A 386 -25.21 -11.33 31.02
C LYS A 386 -24.32 -12.49 31.46
N THR A 387 -23.05 -12.21 31.71
CA THR A 387 -22.22 -12.96 32.65
C THR A 387 -21.26 -11.95 33.27
N ASP A 388 -21.43 -11.72 34.56
CA ASP A 388 -20.56 -10.92 35.39
C ASP A 388 -19.12 -11.46 35.32
N SER A 389 -18.23 -10.68 34.74
CA SER A 389 -16.80 -10.62 35.05
C SER A 389 -16.20 -9.48 34.24
N GLY A 390 -15.63 -8.51 34.95
CA GLY A 390 -15.02 -7.31 34.39
C GLY A 390 -13.90 -7.64 33.41
N GLY A 391 -14.19 -7.41 32.13
CA GLY A 391 -13.22 -7.46 31.04
C GLY A 391 -13.81 -6.69 29.88
N GLY A 392 -13.55 -5.38 29.84
CA GLY A 392 -13.92 -4.52 28.71
C GLY A 392 -13.20 -5.03 27.46
N ALA A 393 -13.87 -5.86 26.68
CA ALA A 393 -13.38 -6.30 25.37
C ALA A 393 -13.20 -5.04 24.51
N ALA A 394 -11.96 -4.76 24.14
CA ALA A 394 -11.63 -3.63 23.27
C ALA A 394 -12.43 -3.75 21.96
N GLU A 395 -13.31 -2.79 21.73
CA GLU A 395 -14.00 -2.59 20.47
C GLU A 395 -12.93 -2.34 19.39
N GLY A 396 -12.69 -3.33 18.53
CA GLY A 396 -11.69 -3.24 17.48
C GLY A 396 -12.21 -2.43 16.31
N VAL A 397 -11.50 -1.35 15.95
CA VAL A 397 -11.69 -0.67 14.66
C VAL A 397 -10.88 -1.44 13.62
N ARG A 398 -11.52 -1.87 12.52
CA ARG A 398 -10.85 -2.65 11.46
C ARG A 398 -10.92 -1.93 10.11
N PRO A 399 -9.82 -1.83 9.35
CA PRO A 399 -9.89 -1.31 7.99
C PRO A 399 -10.70 -2.25 7.09
N LYS A 400 -11.56 -1.67 6.25
CA LYS A 400 -12.34 -2.37 5.22
C LYS A 400 -11.86 -2.07 3.81
N ARG A 401 -11.48 -0.80 3.58
CA ARG A 401 -10.98 -0.34 2.29
C ARG A 401 -9.98 0.78 2.49
N LEU A 402 -9.00 0.87 1.61
CA LEU A 402 -8.04 1.96 1.52
C LEU A 402 -7.91 2.38 0.07
N VAL A 403 -8.03 3.68 -0.20
CA VAL A 403 -7.83 4.26 -1.53
C VAL A 403 -6.81 5.38 -1.45
N ALA A 404 -5.69 5.23 -2.16
CA ALA A 404 -4.67 6.26 -2.30
C ALA A 404 -4.65 6.77 -3.75
N ARG A 405 -4.57 8.09 -3.93
CA ARG A 405 -4.70 8.76 -5.24
C ARG A 405 -3.55 9.72 -5.52
N GLU A 406 -3.11 9.70 -6.78
CA GLU A 406 -2.09 10.54 -7.39
C GLU A 406 -0.70 10.41 -6.74
N LYS A 407 0.32 10.16 -7.56
CA LYS A 407 1.71 10.00 -7.10
C LYS A 407 1.83 8.99 -5.93
N VAL A 408 1.11 7.87 -6.03
CA VAL A 408 1.10 6.85 -4.99
C VAL A 408 2.45 6.13 -5.00
N GLY A 409 3.11 6.13 -3.85
CA GLY A 409 4.29 5.32 -3.57
C GLY A 409 4.02 4.42 -2.36
N ALA A 410 4.24 3.12 -2.49
CA ALA A 410 4.15 2.20 -1.37
C ALA A 410 5.42 1.36 -1.24
N ILE A 411 5.84 1.15 0.00
CA ILE A 411 6.93 0.27 0.40
C ILE A 411 6.30 -0.84 1.21
N THR A 412 6.64 -2.07 0.89
CA THR A 412 6.24 -3.28 1.61
C THR A 412 7.45 -4.21 1.71
N PRO A 413 7.45 -5.20 2.63
CA PRO A 413 8.50 -6.21 2.69
C PRO A 413 8.71 -6.97 1.37
N GLN A 414 7.70 -6.99 0.50
CA GLN A 414 7.69 -7.79 -0.73
C GLN A 414 7.88 -6.98 -2.02
N ALA A 415 7.69 -5.65 -2.01
CA ALA A 415 7.72 -4.83 -3.22
C ALA A 415 7.81 -3.31 -2.94
N TYR A 416 8.38 -2.59 -3.92
CA TYR A 416 8.19 -1.15 -4.11
C TYR A 416 7.13 -0.90 -5.18
N VAL A 417 6.13 -0.08 -4.88
CA VAL A 417 4.97 0.14 -5.75
C VAL A 417 4.85 1.61 -6.11
N PHE A 418 4.68 1.92 -7.39
CA PHE A 418 4.41 3.25 -7.90
C PHE A 418 3.16 3.23 -8.78
N THR A 419 2.15 4.03 -8.44
CA THR A 419 0.89 4.08 -9.20
C THR A 419 0.17 5.41 -9.08
N SER A 420 -0.83 5.67 -9.93
CA SER A 420 -1.71 6.84 -9.80
C SER A 420 -2.94 6.54 -8.95
N LEU A 421 -3.33 5.27 -8.82
CA LEU A 421 -4.45 4.83 -7.99
C LEU A 421 -4.13 3.49 -7.35
N LEU A 422 -4.18 3.43 -6.03
CA LEU A 422 -4.13 2.18 -5.26
C LEU A 422 -5.45 2.02 -4.51
N ASP A 423 -6.17 0.94 -4.77
CA ASP A 423 -7.45 0.60 -4.11
C ASP A 423 -7.35 -0.80 -3.50
N VAL A 424 -7.34 -0.86 -2.19
CA VAL A 424 -7.12 -2.06 -1.39
C VAL A 424 -8.39 -2.36 -0.60
N SER A 425 -8.87 -3.60 -0.68
CA SER A 425 -9.94 -4.11 0.16
C SER A 425 -9.42 -5.16 1.13
N PHE A 426 -9.98 -5.16 2.34
CA PHE A 426 -9.59 -6.04 3.44
C PHE A 426 -10.74 -6.99 3.78
N GLU A 427 -10.52 -8.29 3.57
CA GLU A 427 -11.49 -9.36 3.80
C GLU A 427 -11.02 -10.27 4.95
N PRO A 428 -11.88 -10.68 5.88
CA PRO A 428 -11.50 -11.64 6.92
C PRO A 428 -11.28 -13.04 6.29
N VAL A 429 -10.17 -13.69 6.62
CA VAL A 429 -9.90 -15.08 6.18
C VAL A 429 -10.12 -16.02 7.35
N VAL A 430 -10.96 -17.04 7.15
CA VAL A 430 -11.12 -18.13 8.12
C VAL A 430 -9.87 -19.00 8.02
N ALA A 431 -9.17 -19.21 9.14
CA ALA A 431 -8.00 -20.08 9.17
C ALA A 431 -8.40 -21.48 8.68
N SER A 432 -7.96 -21.88 7.49
CA SER A 432 -8.20 -23.22 6.96
C SER A 432 -7.49 -24.25 7.83
N ALA A 433 -8.25 -25.24 8.30
CA ALA A 433 -7.86 -26.23 9.33
C ALA A 433 -6.82 -27.30 8.88
N ASP A 434 -6.11 -27.10 7.78
CA ASP A 434 -5.21 -28.12 7.19
C ASP A 434 -3.75 -28.09 7.69
N GLN A 435 -3.46 -27.36 8.78
CA GLN A 435 -2.14 -27.39 9.43
C GLN A 435 -2.20 -28.01 10.83
N ARG A 436 -2.58 -29.29 10.90
CA ARG A 436 -2.24 -30.14 12.06
C ARG A 436 -1.72 -31.49 11.56
N SER A 437 -0.44 -31.55 11.23
CA SER A 437 0.28 -32.82 11.21
C SER A 437 0.73 -33.16 12.64
N PRO A 438 0.67 -34.44 13.07
CA PRO A 438 0.91 -34.84 14.44
C PRO A 438 2.40 -34.80 14.78
N MET A 439 2.75 -34.24 15.94
CA MET A 439 4.09 -34.35 16.52
C MET A 439 4.39 -35.82 16.85
N SER A 440 5.38 -36.40 16.18
CA SER A 440 6.07 -37.59 16.65
C SER A 440 6.89 -37.26 17.90
N ARG A 441 6.59 -37.97 19.00
CA ARG A 441 7.41 -38.01 20.21
C ARG A 441 8.79 -38.61 19.88
N SER A 442 9.85 -37.92 20.27
CA SER A 442 11.20 -38.47 20.42
C SER A 442 11.92 -37.67 21.51
N ASP A 443 12.46 -38.40 22.48
CA ASP A 443 12.98 -37.95 23.76
C ASP A 443 14.22 -37.05 23.71
N ASN A 444 14.13 -35.97 24.49
CA ASN A 444 15.07 -35.54 25.53
C ASN A 444 16.59 -35.79 25.34
N ARG A 445 17.35 -34.72 24.99
CA ARG A 445 18.66 -34.47 25.63
C ARG A 445 19.13 -33.01 25.52
N SER A 446 19.45 -32.48 26.71
CA SER A 446 20.34 -31.37 27.05
C SER A 446 20.06 -29.96 26.54
N ILE A 447 19.72 -29.12 27.51
CA ILE A 447 19.61 -27.66 27.50
C ILE A 447 20.99 -27.02 27.28
N GLN A 448 21.08 -26.15 26.27
CA GLN A 448 22.03 -25.03 26.20
C GLN A 448 21.22 -23.74 25.96
N PRO A 449 21.44 -22.67 26.75
CA PRO A 449 20.72 -21.41 26.60
C PRO A 449 21.36 -20.56 25.51
N GLY A 450 20.65 -20.32 24.41
CA GLY A 450 21.07 -19.35 23.40
C GLY A 450 20.64 -19.70 21.98
N ALA A 451 19.35 -19.53 21.65
CA ALA A 451 18.88 -19.33 20.28
C ALA A 451 17.43 -18.86 20.29
N SER A 452 17.23 -17.56 20.11
CA SER A 452 15.93 -17.01 19.68
C SER A 452 15.52 -17.66 18.35
N PRO A 453 14.26 -18.04 18.14
CA PRO A 453 13.78 -18.44 16.82
C PRO A 453 13.49 -17.18 15.99
N THR A 454 14.51 -16.36 15.75
CA THR A 454 14.50 -15.39 14.67
C THR A 454 15.08 -16.08 13.44
N ARG A 455 14.21 -16.72 12.65
CA ARG A 455 14.49 -16.91 11.23
C ARG A 455 14.41 -15.52 10.60
N PHE A 456 15.51 -14.79 10.67
CA PHE A 456 15.74 -13.62 9.84
C PHE A 456 15.59 -14.08 8.38
N PRO A 457 14.83 -13.38 7.53
CA PRO A 457 14.93 -13.57 6.09
C PRO A 457 16.36 -13.23 5.68
N ASP A 458 16.93 -14.07 4.83
CA ASP A 458 18.24 -13.89 4.19
C ASP A 458 18.48 -12.42 3.80
N GLU A 459 19.56 -11.88 4.33
CA GLU A 459 20.11 -10.58 3.99
C GLU A 459 20.41 -10.56 2.46
N SER A 460 19.91 -9.53 1.74
CA SER A 460 20.13 -9.20 0.31
C SER A 460 19.04 -9.48 -0.75
N THR A 461 17.77 -9.22 -0.47
CA THR A 461 16.76 -9.09 -1.55
C THR A 461 16.35 -7.64 -1.79
N ASN A 462 16.85 -7.05 -2.88
CA ASN A 462 16.29 -5.81 -3.42
C ASN A 462 14.87 -6.13 -3.91
N PRO A 463 13.80 -5.63 -3.26
CA PRO A 463 12.45 -6.07 -3.59
C PRO A 463 12.05 -5.60 -5.00
N PRO A 464 11.15 -6.34 -5.68
CA PRO A 464 10.68 -5.97 -7.01
C PRO A 464 10.04 -4.58 -7.03
N VAL A 465 10.25 -3.85 -8.12
CA VAL A 465 9.61 -2.56 -8.40
C VAL A 465 8.44 -2.78 -9.34
N ILE A 466 7.26 -2.31 -8.92
CA ILE A 466 6.00 -2.40 -9.66
C ILE A 466 5.59 -0.99 -10.08
N ARG A 467 5.35 -0.78 -11.37
CA ARG A 467 4.78 0.46 -11.94
C ARG A 467 3.52 0.14 -12.72
N ALA A 468 2.45 0.89 -12.47
CA ALA A 468 1.19 0.80 -13.21
C ALA A 468 0.35 2.07 -13.02
N GLU A 469 -0.59 2.38 -13.92
CA GLU A 469 -1.50 3.51 -13.73
C GLU A 469 -2.47 3.28 -12.56
N SER A 470 -3.00 2.06 -12.41
CA SER A 470 -3.85 1.69 -11.27
C SER A 470 -3.59 0.28 -10.77
N ILE A 471 -3.76 0.08 -9.47
CA ILE A 471 -3.61 -1.19 -8.78
C ILE A 471 -4.81 -1.40 -7.87
N ARG A 472 -5.50 -2.52 -8.06
CA ARG A 472 -6.56 -3.01 -7.17
C ARG A 472 -6.09 -4.26 -6.47
N ALA A 473 -6.17 -4.30 -5.14
CA ALA A 473 -5.75 -5.44 -4.35
C ALA A 473 -6.85 -5.90 -3.39
N ARG A 474 -6.93 -7.22 -3.20
CA ARG A 474 -7.74 -7.85 -2.17
C ARG A 474 -6.81 -8.57 -1.20
N LEU A 475 -6.83 -8.15 0.05
CA LEU A 475 -5.99 -8.67 1.11
C LEU A 475 -6.85 -9.38 2.16
N GLY A 476 -6.43 -10.59 2.49
CA GLY A 476 -6.97 -11.37 3.59
C GLY A 476 -6.38 -10.94 4.92
N VAL A 477 -7.21 -10.65 5.91
CA VAL A 477 -6.81 -10.31 7.28
C VAL A 477 -7.01 -11.53 8.17
N SER A 478 -5.93 -12.01 8.78
CA SER A 478 -5.99 -13.11 9.74
C SER A 478 -6.76 -12.72 11.02
N PRO A 479 -7.48 -13.66 11.69
CA PRO A 479 -8.26 -13.38 12.89
C PRO A 479 -7.44 -12.85 14.08
N ASP A 480 -6.15 -13.17 14.13
CA ASP A 480 -5.18 -12.70 15.12
C ASP A 480 -4.64 -11.28 14.85
N GLY A 481 -5.02 -10.68 13.71
CA GLY A 481 -4.63 -9.33 13.31
C GLY A 481 -3.16 -9.19 12.88
N GLY A 482 -2.38 -10.28 12.86
CA GLY A 482 -0.93 -10.24 12.65
C GLY A 482 -0.46 -10.39 11.20
N GLY A 483 -1.27 -11.02 10.33
CA GLY A 483 -0.87 -11.34 8.95
C GLY A 483 -1.85 -10.83 7.89
N LEU A 484 -1.33 -10.14 6.88
CA LEU A 484 -2.01 -9.83 5.62
C LEU A 484 -1.62 -10.88 4.57
N ALA A 485 -2.60 -11.55 3.99
CA ALA A 485 -2.40 -12.54 2.92
C ALA A 485 -2.93 -12.01 1.59
N LEU A 486 -2.12 -12.05 0.53
CA LEU A 486 -2.54 -11.65 -0.80
C LEU A 486 -3.59 -12.62 -1.35
N GLN A 487 -4.78 -12.12 -1.71
CA GLN A 487 -5.83 -12.92 -2.37
C GLN A 487 -5.88 -12.63 -3.86
N GLU A 488 -5.79 -11.36 -4.23
CA GLU A 488 -5.81 -10.93 -5.63
C GLU A 488 -5.12 -9.58 -5.80
N VAL A 489 -4.42 -9.42 -6.91
CA VAL A 489 -3.92 -8.12 -7.39
C VAL A 489 -4.26 -7.99 -8.86
N VAL A 490 -4.84 -6.86 -9.24
CA VAL A 490 -5.08 -6.45 -10.62
C VAL A 490 -4.36 -5.13 -10.85
N THR A 491 -3.35 -5.12 -11.71
CA THR A 491 -2.67 -3.91 -12.15
C THR A 491 -3.10 -3.57 -13.57
N GLN A 492 -3.29 -2.28 -13.87
CA GLN A 492 -3.74 -1.80 -15.18
C GLN A 492 -2.99 -0.53 -15.59
N GLY A 493 -2.77 -0.39 -16.90
CA GLY A 493 -2.14 0.78 -17.53
C GLY A 493 -0.62 0.69 -17.47
N GLN A 494 -0.01 0.33 -18.61
CA GLN A 494 1.44 0.23 -18.84
C GLN A 494 2.19 -0.45 -17.68
N VAL A 495 1.73 -1.65 -17.31
CA VAL A 495 2.30 -2.40 -16.19
C VAL A 495 3.75 -2.76 -16.50
N ARG A 496 4.64 -2.47 -15.56
CA ARG A 496 6.02 -2.99 -15.53
C ARG A 496 6.36 -3.47 -14.13
N VAL A 497 6.69 -4.75 -14.02
CA VAL A 497 7.30 -5.33 -12.83
C VAL A 497 8.74 -5.64 -13.18
N SER A 498 9.68 -5.12 -12.39
CA SER A 498 11.11 -5.33 -12.61
C SER A 498 11.79 -5.71 -11.30
N HIS A 499 12.54 -6.80 -11.31
CA HIS A 499 13.44 -7.18 -10.21
C HIS A 499 14.87 -7.17 -10.75
N ARG A 500 15.65 -6.14 -10.39
CA ARG A 500 17.09 -6.07 -10.70
C ARG A 500 17.89 -6.43 -9.44
N LYS A 501 18.45 -7.64 -9.41
CA LYS A 501 19.49 -8.00 -8.43
C LYS A 501 20.84 -7.39 -8.83
N ARG A 502 21.74 -7.32 -7.84
CA ARG A 502 23.09 -6.73 -7.92
C ARG A 502 24.04 -7.49 -8.85
N THR A 503 23.74 -8.76 -9.15
CA THR A 503 24.40 -9.59 -10.17
C THR A 503 23.50 -9.68 -11.40
N THR A 504 24.06 -9.29 -12.54
CA THR A 504 23.42 -9.04 -13.84
C THR A 504 22.77 -10.27 -14.51
N ASP A 505 22.85 -11.46 -13.92
CA ASP A 505 22.64 -12.72 -14.64
C ASP A 505 21.18 -13.19 -14.75
N ASP A 506 20.21 -12.52 -14.11
CA ASP A 506 18.82 -13.00 -14.12
C ASP A 506 17.76 -11.90 -13.90
N PRO A 507 17.47 -11.06 -14.91
CA PRO A 507 16.37 -10.13 -14.81
C PRO A 507 15.02 -10.86 -14.81
N VAL A 508 14.14 -10.49 -13.87
CA VAL A 508 12.71 -10.78 -13.97
C VAL A 508 12.02 -9.49 -14.41
N GLU A 509 11.41 -9.52 -15.60
CA GLU A 509 10.62 -8.41 -16.13
C GLU A 509 9.28 -8.92 -16.64
N ILE A 510 8.20 -8.31 -16.16
CA ILE A 510 6.84 -8.56 -16.64
C ILE A 510 6.31 -7.22 -17.15
N SER A 511 5.84 -7.19 -18.40
CA SER A 511 5.17 -6.02 -18.96
C SER A 511 3.92 -6.35 -19.75
N GLY A 512 2.95 -5.44 -19.71
CA GLY A 512 1.65 -5.57 -20.39
C GLY A 512 0.72 -4.42 -20.03
N ASP A 513 -0.49 -4.44 -20.59
CA ASP A 513 -1.54 -3.45 -20.31
C ASP A 513 -2.30 -3.77 -19.02
N ARG A 514 -2.41 -5.05 -18.68
CA ARG A 514 -3.05 -5.55 -17.47
C ARG A 514 -2.35 -6.79 -16.95
N VAL A 515 -2.07 -6.86 -15.66
CA VAL A 515 -1.59 -8.07 -14.98
C VAL A 515 -2.55 -8.42 -13.85
N ARG A 516 -2.95 -9.68 -13.78
CA ARG A 516 -3.79 -10.22 -12.71
C ARG A 516 -3.07 -11.38 -12.05
N ILE A 517 -2.96 -11.32 -10.73
CA ILE A 517 -2.44 -12.38 -9.87
C ILE A 517 -3.58 -12.76 -8.93
N VAL A 518 -3.97 -14.03 -8.91
CA VAL A 518 -5.06 -14.52 -8.05
C VAL A 518 -4.59 -15.75 -7.30
N LYS A 519 -4.89 -15.81 -6.00
CA LYS A 519 -4.62 -16.97 -5.17
C LYS A 519 -5.49 -18.15 -5.63
N THR A 520 -4.88 -19.33 -5.78
CA THR A 520 -5.57 -20.54 -6.25
C THR A 520 -5.78 -21.53 -5.10
N LYS A 521 -4.82 -22.42 -4.82
CA LYS A 521 -4.83 -23.36 -3.69
C LYS A 521 -3.53 -23.25 -2.90
N GLY A 522 -3.60 -23.39 -1.57
CA GLY A 522 -2.40 -23.30 -0.72
C GLY A 522 -1.69 -21.95 -0.88
N ASP A 523 -0.42 -21.98 -1.26
CA ASP A 523 0.41 -20.80 -1.56
C ASP A 523 0.64 -20.59 -3.07
N ASP A 524 -0.18 -21.23 -3.93
CA ASP A 524 -0.09 -21.12 -5.39
C ASP A 524 -0.93 -19.96 -5.96
N TYR A 525 -0.48 -19.43 -7.11
CA TYR A 525 -1.09 -18.28 -7.77
C TYR A 525 -1.27 -18.51 -9.28
N GLY A 526 -2.41 -18.06 -9.79
CA GLY A 526 -2.67 -17.90 -11.21
C GLY A 526 -2.22 -16.53 -11.69
N LEU A 527 -1.50 -16.47 -12.79
CA LEU A 527 -1.00 -15.26 -13.43
C LEU A 527 -1.64 -15.09 -14.81
N THR A 528 -2.24 -13.93 -15.05
CA THR A 528 -2.72 -13.51 -16.37
C THR A 528 -2.08 -12.19 -16.75
N ILE A 529 -1.48 -12.13 -17.93
CA ILE A 529 -0.88 -10.91 -18.50
C ILE A 529 -1.56 -10.65 -19.84
N ASN A 530 -2.23 -9.51 -19.97
CA ASN A 530 -2.78 -9.03 -21.23
C ASN A 530 -1.97 -7.82 -21.69
N GLY A 531 -1.65 -7.75 -22.98
CA GLY A 531 -0.91 -6.61 -23.53
C GLY A 531 -0.74 -6.67 -25.04
N ARG A 532 -0.37 -5.54 -25.64
CA ARG A 532 -0.02 -5.45 -27.06
C ARG A 532 1.44 -4.98 -27.26
N PRO A 533 2.45 -5.81 -26.94
CA PRO A 533 2.40 -7.20 -26.49
C PRO A 533 2.47 -7.37 -24.97
N ALA A 534 1.91 -8.46 -24.46
CA ALA A 534 2.26 -9.02 -23.16
C ALA A 534 3.65 -9.66 -23.26
N ARG A 535 4.55 -9.35 -22.32
CA ARG A 535 5.93 -9.85 -22.31
C ARG A 535 6.32 -10.34 -20.92
N GLY A 536 6.90 -11.53 -20.87
CA GLY A 536 7.55 -12.09 -19.69
C GLY A 536 9.02 -12.41 -19.99
N VAL A 537 9.91 -11.96 -19.13
CA VAL A 537 11.34 -12.27 -19.15
C VAL A 537 11.70 -12.89 -17.80
N LEU A 538 12.26 -14.09 -17.83
CA LEU A 538 12.67 -14.82 -16.63
C LEU A 538 14.09 -15.35 -16.84
N GLY A 539 15.09 -14.55 -16.49
CA GLY A 539 16.48 -14.86 -16.81
C GLY A 539 16.75 -14.78 -18.32
N ASP A 540 17.18 -15.89 -18.90
CA ASP A 540 17.47 -16.04 -20.33
C ASP A 540 16.25 -16.49 -21.18
N ARG A 541 15.13 -16.80 -20.52
CA ARG A 541 13.86 -17.18 -21.16
C ARG A 541 13.02 -15.94 -21.42
N GLN A 542 12.48 -15.86 -22.62
CA GLN A 542 11.57 -14.77 -23.00
C GLN A 542 10.34 -15.33 -23.69
N ILE A 543 9.17 -14.85 -23.27
CA ILE A 543 7.87 -15.14 -23.87
C ILE A 543 7.14 -13.84 -24.18
N SER A 544 6.46 -13.79 -25.32
CA SER A 544 5.67 -12.64 -25.75
C SER A 544 4.42 -13.11 -26.48
N GLY A 545 3.29 -12.43 -26.27
CA GLY A 545 2.02 -12.71 -26.95
C GLY A 545 0.97 -11.65 -26.65
N THR A 546 -0.30 -11.93 -26.94
CA THR A 546 -1.41 -10.99 -26.64
C THR A 546 -1.96 -11.22 -25.23
N GLU A 547 -2.14 -12.48 -24.86
CA GLU A 547 -2.60 -12.89 -23.54
C GLU A 547 -1.80 -14.11 -23.09
N ILE A 548 -1.14 -14.00 -21.93
CA ILE A 548 -0.36 -15.08 -21.32
C ILE A 548 -1.08 -15.49 -20.04
N GLN A 549 -1.48 -16.76 -19.95
CA GLN A 549 -2.10 -17.37 -18.78
C GLN A 549 -1.20 -18.48 -18.24
N LEU A 550 -0.88 -18.43 -16.95
CA LEU A 550 -0.01 -19.40 -16.28
C LEU A 550 -0.60 -19.76 -14.91
N ASP A 551 -0.57 -21.04 -14.57
CA ASP A 551 -1.00 -21.55 -13.26
C ASP A 551 0.20 -22.26 -12.59
N SER A 552 0.66 -21.73 -11.44
CA SER A 552 1.85 -22.26 -10.77
C SER A 552 1.65 -23.64 -10.17
N HIS A 553 0.42 -24.00 -9.80
CA HIS A 553 0.09 -25.27 -9.15
C HIS A 553 0.12 -26.43 -10.15
N SER A 554 -0.55 -26.24 -11.29
CA SER A 554 -0.72 -27.28 -12.30
C SER A 554 0.44 -27.31 -13.32
N GLY A 555 1.23 -26.24 -13.40
CA GLY A 555 2.25 -26.07 -14.45
C GLY A 555 1.63 -25.96 -15.85
N LYS A 556 0.33 -25.65 -15.94
CA LYS A 556 -0.41 -25.46 -17.19
C LYS A 556 -0.49 -23.98 -17.54
N GLY A 557 -0.65 -23.69 -18.82
CA GLY A 557 -0.81 -22.34 -19.30
C GLY A 557 -1.11 -22.25 -20.78
N SER A 558 -1.39 -21.05 -21.26
CA SER A 558 -1.53 -20.79 -22.69
C SER A 558 -1.08 -19.38 -23.04
N VAL A 559 -0.74 -19.20 -24.31
CA VAL A 559 -0.63 -17.88 -24.93
C VAL A 559 -1.56 -17.84 -26.12
N GLU A 560 -2.55 -16.96 -26.06
CA GLU A 560 -3.54 -16.79 -27.12
C GLU A 560 -3.04 -15.79 -28.17
N GLY A 561 -3.28 -16.11 -29.45
CA GLY A 561 -2.84 -15.34 -30.60
C GLY A 561 -1.36 -15.53 -30.94
N SER A 562 -0.89 -14.75 -31.91
CA SER A 562 0.51 -14.77 -32.35
C SER A 562 1.47 -14.40 -31.23
N GLY A 563 2.63 -15.05 -31.20
CA GLY A 563 3.63 -14.78 -30.16
C GLY A 563 5.04 -15.26 -30.50
N THR A 564 5.95 -15.04 -29.56
CA THR A 564 7.34 -15.50 -29.65
C THR A 564 7.79 -16.12 -28.33
N LEU A 565 8.63 -17.14 -28.44
CA LEU A 565 9.27 -17.81 -27.31
C LEU A 565 10.75 -18.02 -27.63
N ALA A 566 11.62 -17.67 -26.70
CA ALA A 566 13.05 -17.94 -26.76
C ALA A 566 13.44 -18.78 -25.53
N ILE A 567 13.95 -19.98 -25.78
CA ILE A 567 14.41 -20.92 -24.74
C ILE A 567 15.93 -21.14 -24.93
N PRO A 568 16.75 -21.02 -23.87
CA PRO A 568 18.15 -21.41 -23.92
C PRO A 568 18.29 -22.92 -24.15
N LEU A 569 19.39 -23.33 -24.78
CA LEU A 569 19.70 -24.74 -24.99
C LEU A 569 21.04 -25.09 -24.37
N SER A 570 21.13 -26.28 -23.78
CA SER A 570 22.39 -26.85 -23.30
C SER A 570 23.17 -27.56 -24.41
N ARG A 571 22.46 -28.01 -25.46
CA ARG A 571 22.99 -28.82 -26.56
C ARG A 571 22.45 -28.39 -27.93
N THR A 572 23.25 -28.62 -28.96
CA THR A 572 22.87 -28.42 -30.37
C THR A 572 22.10 -29.62 -30.93
N LEU A 573 21.51 -29.50 -32.12
CA LEU A 573 20.85 -30.62 -32.82
C LEU A 573 21.79 -31.81 -33.11
N SER A 574 23.10 -31.57 -33.13
CA SER A 574 24.11 -32.61 -33.34
C SER A 574 24.51 -33.34 -32.05
N GLY A 575 23.93 -32.93 -30.91
CA GLY A 575 24.23 -33.49 -29.59
C GLY A 575 25.48 -32.94 -28.91
N ASP A 576 26.15 -31.96 -29.53
CA ASP A 576 27.30 -31.25 -28.96
C ASP A 576 26.84 -30.19 -27.93
N ALA A 577 27.69 -29.83 -26.97
CA ALA A 577 27.40 -28.74 -26.03
C ALA A 577 27.19 -27.42 -26.78
N ALA A 578 26.11 -26.70 -26.46
CA ALA A 578 25.77 -25.44 -27.11
C ALA A 578 26.66 -24.30 -26.58
N SER A 579 27.07 -23.39 -27.47
CA SER A 579 27.77 -22.18 -27.07
C SER A 579 26.88 -21.32 -26.16
N PRO A 580 27.46 -20.63 -25.15
CA PRO A 580 26.69 -19.73 -24.29
C PRO A 580 25.84 -18.74 -25.09
N GLY A 581 24.55 -18.66 -24.76
CA GLY A 581 23.59 -17.79 -25.45
C GLY A 581 22.87 -18.42 -26.66
N THR A 582 23.14 -19.68 -27.01
CA THR A 582 22.37 -20.42 -28.02
C THR A 582 20.92 -20.59 -27.57
N ARG A 583 19.97 -20.24 -28.44
CA ARG A 583 18.53 -20.26 -28.14
C ARG A 583 17.73 -20.88 -29.27
N LEU A 584 16.71 -21.65 -28.90
CA LEU A 584 15.61 -21.98 -29.79
C LEU A 584 14.64 -20.79 -29.80
N GLN A 585 14.44 -20.17 -30.96
CA GLN A 585 13.43 -19.14 -31.16
C GLN A 585 12.24 -19.73 -31.90
N VAL A 586 11.05 -19.62 -31.31
CA VAL A 586 9.81 -20.09 -31.92
C VAL A 586 8.86 -18.91 -32.07
N ARG A 587 8.31 -18.73 -33.27
CA ARG A 587 7.23 -17.80 -33.57
C ARG A 587 6.03 -18.61 -34.05
N TRP A 588 4.84 -18.28 -33.56
CA TRP A 588 3.58 -18.90 -33.95
C TRP A 588 2.54 -17.82 -34.21
N ASP A 589 1.48 -18.17 -34.94
CA ASP A 589 0.44 -17.22 -35.36
C ASP A 589 -0.92 -17.45 -34.66
N GLU A 590 -1.20 -18.65 -34.11
CA GLU A 590 -2.49 -18.94 -33.46
C GLU A 590 -2.42 -19.08 -31.93
N ARG A 591 -1.69 -20.08 -31.40
CA ARG A 591 -1.73 -20.40 -29.96
C ARG A 591 -0.51 -21.18 -29.50
N LEU A 592 -0.11 -20.95 -28.25
CA LEU A 592 0.79 -21.82 -27.48
C LEU A 592 0.03 -22.44 -26.31
N VAL A 593 0.11 -23.76 -26.14
CA VAL A 593 -0.44 -24.48 -24.98
C VAL A 593 0.69 -25.12 -24.19
N LEU A 594 0.72 -24.89 -22.89
CA LEU A 594 1.61 -25.51 -21.92
C LEU A 594 0.82 -26.52 -21.10
N ASP A 595 1.22 -27.79 -21.17
CA ASP A 595 0.64 -28.88 -20.37
C ASP A 595 1.77 -29.65 -19.68
N GLY A 596 2.20 -29.16 -18.52
CA GLY A 596 3.29 -29.75 -17.75
C GLY A 596 4.62 -29.71 -18.51
N THR A 597 5.06 -30.86 -19.03
CA THR A 597 6.32 -30.98 -19.78
C THR A 597 6.18 -30.70 -21.28
N LYS A 598 4.95 -30.57 -21.80
CA LYS A 598 4.71 -30.40 -23.24
C LYS A 598 4.35 -28.96 -23.57
N LEU A 599 5.01 -28.40 -24.59
CA LEU A 599 4.68 -27.13 -25.21
C LEU A 599 4.16 -27.39 -26.63
N SER A 600 2.94 -26.98 -26.93
CA SER A 600 2.34 -27.14 -28.27
C SER A 600 2.14 -25.78 -28.92
N PHE A 601 2.86 -25.52 -30.00
CA PHE A 601 2.76 -24.31 -30.81
C PHE A 601 1.89 -24.60 -32.04
N LEU A 602 0.92 -23.73 -32.30
CA LEU A 602 -0.10 -23.88 -33.33
C LEU A 602 -0.14 -22.66 -34.24
N GLY A 603 -0.35 -22.90 -35.54
CA GLY A 603 -0.52 -21.87 -36.57
C GLY A 603 0.80 -21.34 -37.11
N ASP A 604 1.10 -21.64 -38.38
CA ASP A 604 2.25 -21.13 -39.16
C ASP A 604 3.55 -20.94 -38.34
N VAL A 605 3.94 -22.01 -37.65
CA VAL A 605 5.07 -22.04 -36.74
C VAL A 605 6.39 -21.90 -37.51
N LYS A 606 7.23 -20.97 -37.06
CA LYS A 606 8.60 -20.76 -37.54
C LYS A 606 9.55 -20.96 -36.37
N ALA A 607 10.38 -21.98 -36.44
CA ALA A 607 11.41 -22.28 -35.45
C ALA A 607 12.79 -22.01 -36.03
N GLU A 608 13.61 -21.27 -35.30
CA GLU A 608 15.00 -20.99 -35.63
C GLU A 608 15.92 -21.51 -34.53
N LEU A 609 16.93 -22.27 -34.94
CA LEU A 609 17.97 -22.80 -34.07
C LEU A 609 19.32 -22.72 -34.78
N GLU A 610 20.20 -21.86 -34.28
CA GLU A 610 21.50 -21.56 -34.89
C GLU A 610 21.35 -21.17 -36.38
N ASN A 611 21.81 -22.05 -37.27
CA ASN A 611 21.77 -21.90 -38.72
C ASN A 611 20.67 -22.73 -39.39
N SER A 612 19.71 -23.23 -38.61
CA SER A 612 18.58 -24.05 -39.06
C SER A 612 17.28 -23.30 -38.88
N ARG A 613 16.42 -23.37 -39.90
CA ARG A 613 15.07 -22.80 -39.90
C ARG A 613 14.07 -23.88 -40.30
N VAL A 614 12.99 -24.00 -39.53
CA VAL A 614 11.91 -24.94 -39.78
C VAL A 614 10.59 -24.19 -39.80
N ASN A 615 9.81 -24.37 -40.86
CA ASN A 615 8.44 -23.89 -40.96
C ASN A 615 7.50 -25.09 -40.97
N CYS A 616 6.46 -25.09 -40.15
CA CYS A 616 5.43 -26.13 -40.06
C CYS A 616 4.11 -25.55 -39.54
N GLU A 617 3.03 -26.32 -39.52
CA GLU A 617 1.75 -25.83 -38.96
C GLU A 617 1.67 -26.08 -37.44
N GLN A 618 2.36 -27.11 -36.94
CA GLN A 618 2.39 -27.44 -35.52
C GLN A 618 3.79 -27.89 -35.07
N LEU A 619 4.22 -27.41 -33.92
CA LEU A 619 5.42 -27.87 -33.22
C LEU A 619 5.06 -28.32 -31.81
N GLU A 620 5.41 -29.55 -31.46
CA GLU A 620 5.37 -30.06 -30.09
C GLU A 620 6.80 -30.14 -29.54
N VAL A 621 7.05 -29.48 -28.41
CA VAL A 621 8.31 -29.54 -27.67
C VAL A 621 8.07 -30.28 -26.36
N THR A 622 8.84 -31.33 -26.13
CA THR A 622 8.83 -32.05 -24.84
C THR A 622 10.05 -31.65 -24.03
N LEU A 623 9.82 -31.17 -22.82
CA LEU A 623 10.84 -30.78 -21.84
C LEU A 623 11.21 -31.98 -20.94
N ASN A 624 12.42 -31.95 -20.37
CA ASN A 624 12.85 -32.95 -19.39
C ASN A 624 12.07 -32.89 -18.06
N ARG A 625 11.47 -31.74 -17.72
CA ARG A 625 10.63 -31.51 -16.53
C ARG A 625 9.69 -30.32 -16.75
N ALA A 626 8.60 -30.27 -15.98
CA ALA A 626 7.64 -29.17 -16.05
C ALA A 626 8.28 -27.87 -15.53
N PRO A 627 8.02 -26.72 -16.16
CA PRO A 627 8.51 -25.45 -15.66
C PRO A 627 7.80 -25.08 -14.36
N LYS A 628 8.55 -25.02 -13.25
CA LYS A 628 8.07 -24.38 -12.03
C LYS A 628 8.21 -22.87 -12.18
N PHE A 629 7.09 -22.18 -12.31
CA PHE A 629 7.04 -20.70 -12.34
C PHE A 629 7.07 -20.13 -10.92
N SER A 630 8.03 -20.59 -10.09
CA SER A 630 8.29 -19.97 -8.80
C SER A 630 9.32 -18.85 -8.97
N ILE A 631 9.09 -17.73 -8.30
CA ILE A 631 10.04 -16.62 -8.21
C ILE A 631 11.23 -17.02 -7.29
N ASP A 632 11.06 -18.08 -6.49
CA ASP A 632 12.06 -18.51 -5.52
C ASP A 632 13.18 -19.36 -6.14
N ARG A 633 14.43 -18.99 -5.86
CA ARG A 633 15.62 -19.41 -6.63
C ARG A 633 16.08 -20.82 -6.31
N LYS A 634 15.68 -21.38 -5.15
CA LYS A 634 16.17 -22.68 -4.63
C LYS A 634 15.73 -23.88 -5.47
N ASP A 635 14.76 -23.69 -6.37
CA ASP A 635 14.16 -24.76 -7.18
C ASP A 635 14.44 -24.63 -8.69
N ARG A 636 15.41 -23.79 -9.09
CA ARG A 636 15.84 -23.68 -10.50
C ARG A 636 16.62 -24.91 -10.94
N GLN A 637 15.89 -25.98 -11.19
CA GLN A 637 16.39 -27.15 -11.90
C GLN A 637 16.50 -26.82 -13.40
N GLU A 638 17.57 -27.29 -14.03
CA GLU A 638 17.87 -27.03 -15.43
C GLU A 638 16.80 -27.69 -16.33
N ILE A 639 15.97 -26.85 -16.96
CA ILE A 639 14.98 -27.28 -17.95
C ILE A 639 15.69 -27.37 -19.28
N ASP A 640 15.59 -28.53 -19.92
CA ASP A 640 16.18 -28.79 -21.23
C ASP A 640 15.16 -29.44 -22.16
N ILE A 641 15.41 -29.33 -23.48
CA ILE A 641 14.55 -29.90 -24.50
C ILE A 641 14.93 -31.36 -24.72
N ARG A 642 13.95 -32.25 -24.59
CA ARG A 642 14.08 -33.68 -24.88
C ARG A 642 13.79 -33.99 -26.34
N THR A 643 12.62 -33.55 -26.82
CA THR A 643 12.13 -33.92 -28.16
C THR A 643 11.51 -32.71 -28.85
N LEU A 644 11.80 -32.56 -30.15
CA LEU A 644 11.16 -31.61 -31.04
C LEU A 644 10.36 -32.38 -32.09
N GLN A 645 9.06 -32.13 -32.20
CA GLN A 645 8.19 -32.77 -33.17
C GLN A 645 7.47 -31.73 -34.03
N PHE A 646 7.92 -31.59 -35.28
CA PHE A 646 7.32 -30.74 -36.30
C PHE A 646 6.28 -31.56 -37.07
N ARG A 647 5.06 -31.06 -37.18
CA ARG A 647 3.96 -31.73 -37.89
C ARG A 647 3.35 -30.81 -38.95
N HIS A 648 2.89 -31.45 -40.02
CA HIS A 648 2.20 -30.87 -41.16
C HIS A 648 3.06 -29.86 -41.95
N SER A 649 3.26 -30.15 -43.23
CA SER A 649 3.91 -29.24 -44.19
C SER A 649 5.31 -28.76 -43.76
N VAL A 650 6.12 -29.65 -43.18
CA VAL A 650 7.45 -29.32 -42.64
C VAL A 650 8.40 -28.90 -43.76
N ARG A 651 8.93 -27.69 -43.67
CA ARG A 651 9.97 -27.14 -44.56
C ARG A 651 11.20 -26.78 -43.75
N LEU A 652 12.28 -27.50 -43.95
CA LEU A 652 13.57 -27.29 -43.29
C LEU A 652 14.54 -26.59 -44.23
N THR A 653 15.31 -25.65 -43.72
CA THR A 653 16.51 -25.11 -44.36
C THR A 653 17.64 -25.03 -43.34
N ARG A 654 18.80 -25.60 -43.66
CA ARG A 654 19.99 -25.59 -42.81
C ARG A 654 21.21 -25.09 -43.58
N TYR A 655 22.03 -24.27 -42.93
CA TYR A 655 23.31 -23.81 -43.44
C TYR A 655 24.44 -24.35 -42.56
N GLU A 656 25.48 -24.92 -43.19
CA GLU A 656 26.76 -25.23 -42.56
C GLU A 656 27.79 -24.28 -43.17
N PHE A 657 28.65 -23.70 -42.34
CA PHE A 657 29.69 -22.76 -42.76
C PHE A 657 31.06 -23.42 -42.59
N ALA A 658 32.00 -23.13 -43.49
CA ALA A 658 33.38 -23.58 -43.30
C ALA A 658 34.02 -22.81 -42.14
N PRO A 659 34.84 -23.45 -41.28
CA PRO A 659 35.61 -22.74 -40.28
C PRO A 659 36.62 -21.81 -40.97
N GLU A 660 36.59 -20.51 -40.66
CA GLU A 660 37.64 -19.56 -41.09
C GLU A 660 38.93 -19.86 -40.31
N LYS A 661 39.91 -20.47 -40.99
CA LYS A 661 41.29 -20.59 -40.45
C LYS A 661 42.11 -19.38 -40.90
N ASN A 662 42.78 -18.70 -39.97
CA ASN A 662 43.85 -17.77 -40.30
C ASN A 662 45.10 -18.52 -40.79
N ALA A 663 46.03 -17.80 -41.42
CA ALA A 663 47.33 -18.29 -41.89
C ALA A 663 48.20 -18.95 -40.78
N SER A 664 47.86 -18.77 -39.51
CA SER A 664 48.50 -19.38 -38.34
C SER A 664 47.73 -20.57 -37.74
N GLY A 665 46.70 -21.09 -38.43
CA GLY A 665 45.95 -22.29 -38.00
C GLY A 665 44.90 -22.04 -36.91
N ASN A 666 44.81 -20.83 -36.36
CA ASN A 666 43.78 -20.45 -35.40
C ASN A 666 42.49 -19.99 -36.11
N VAL A 667 41.34 -20.35 -35.52
CA VAL A 667 40.01 -19.91 -35.98
C VAL A 667 39.89 -18.40 -35.78
N SER A 668 39.75 -17.65 -36.87
CA SER A 668 39.55 -16.21 -36.82
C SER A 668 38.08 -15.89 -36.61
N THR A 669 37.81 -14.94 -35.72
CA THR A 669 36.55 -14.21 -35.69
C THR A 669 36.89 -12.75 -35.93
N VAL A 670 37.18 -12.39 -37.19
CA VAL A 670 37.44 -10.99 -37.56
C VAL A 670 36.29 -10.45 -38.41
N ASN A 671 35.80 -9.31 -37.94
CA ASN A 671 34.65 -8.50 -38.36
C ASN A 671 34.25 -8.52 -39.85
N GLY A 672 32.94 -8.72 -40.07
CA GLY A 672 32.17 -8.03 -41.11
C GLY A 672 31.79 -8.85 -42.35
N SER A 673 32.55 -9.88 -42.69
CA SER A 673 32.23 -10.75 -43.84
C SER A 673 31.48 -11.99 -43.37
N ARG A 674 30.24 -12.19 -43.84
CA ARG A 674 29.46 -13.40 -43.50
C ARG A 674 30.17 -14.60 -44.16
N PRO A 675 30.62 -15.62 -43.41
CA PRO A 675 31.31 -16.77 -44.00
C PRO A 675 30.42 -17.40 -45.07
N LEU A 676 31.01 -17.80 -46.19
CA LEU A 676 30.27 -18.45 -47.27
C LEU A 676 29.79 -19.83 -46.78
N PRO A 677 28.53 -20.22 -47.04
CA PRO A 677 28.05 -21.54 -46.67
C PRO A 677 28.88 -22.61 -47.40
N SER A 678 29.30 -23.64 -46.67
CA SER A 678 29.99 -24.83 -47.19
C SER A 678 29.01 -25.95 -47.54
N LYS A 679 27.85 -25.99 -46.85
CA LYS A 679 26.73 -26.89 -47.14
C LYS A 679 25.41 -26.16 -46.94
N VAL A 680 24.46 -26.40 -47.85
CA VAL A 680 23.07 -25.97 -47.73
C VAL A 680 22.21 -27.23 -47.82
N SER A 681 21.24 -27.36 -46.93
CA SER A 681 20.29 -28.47 -46.95
C SER A 681 18.87 -27.93 -46.88
N LYS A 682 18.01 -28.44 -47.75
CA LYS A 682 16.57 -28.15 -47.77
C LYS A 682 15.80 -29.47 -47.69
N ALA A 683 14.68 -29.48 -46.99
CA ALA A 683 13.79 -30.64 -47.00
C ALA A 683 12.33 -30.21 -46.96
N ARG A 684 11.47 -31.03 -47.57
CA ARG A 684 10.02 -30.97 -47.42
C ARG A 684 9.53 -32.34 -46.94
N LEU A 685 8.88 -32.37 -45.79
CA LEU A 685 8.50 -33.59 -45.07
C LEU A 685 7.06 -33.46 -44.56
N ALA A 686 6.37 -34.58 -44.35
CA ALA A 686 5.04 -34.57 -43.74
C ALA A 686 5.15 -34.27 -42.23
N SER A 687 6.09 -34.92 -41.56
CA SER A 687 6.46 -34.68 -40.16
C SER A 687 7.96 -34.91 -39.94
N LEU A 688 8.50 -34.35 -38.87
CA LEU A 688 9.90 -34.53 -38.44
C LEU A 688 9.95 -34.56 -36.91
N THR A 689 10.50 -35.63 -36.35
CA THR A 689 10.77 -35.79 -34.93
C THR A 689 12.27 -35.85 -34.71
N VAL A 690 12.77 -35.08 -33.74
CA VAL A 690 14.18 -35.06 -33.34
C VAL A 690 14.29 -35.27 -31.84
N GLU A 691 15.02 -36.31 -31.44
CA GLU A 691 15.37 -36.56 -30.04
C GLU A 691 16.73 -35.90 -29.74
N MET A 692 16.74 -34.89 -28.87
CA MET A 692 17.92 -34.07 -28.60
C MET A 692 19.01 -34.85 -27.85
N SER A 693 18.63 -35.85 -27.06
CA SER A 693 19.54 -36.63 -26.24
C SER A 693 20.40 -37.62 -27.05
N THR A 694 19.79 -38.28 -28.04
CA THR A 694 20.45 -39.27 -28.93
C THR A 694 20.83 -38.71 -30.30
N SER A 695 20.27 -37.55 -30.67
CA SER A 695 20.34 -36.96 -32.01
C SER A 695 19.71 -37.83 -33.10
N ASP A 696 18.79 -38.73 -32.71
CA ASP A 696 17.98 -39.49 -33.67
C ASP A 696 16.94 -38.59 -34.30
N ALA A 697 16.72 -38.78 -35.61
CA ALA A 697 15.74 -38.06 -36.38
C ALA A 697 14.88 -39.05 -37.19
N GLU A 698 13.56 -38.89 -37.10
CA GLU A 698 12.59 -39.64 -37.89
C GLU A 698 11.70 -38.66 -38.65
N ALA A 699 11.52 -38.88 -39.94
CA ALA A 699 10.67 -38.06 -40.80
C ALA A 699 9.67 -38.93 -41.56
N GLU A 700 8.45 -38.44 -41.73
CA GLU A 700 7.41 -39.12 -42.50
C GLU A 700 7.27 -38.53 -43.90
N GLY A 701 7.00 -39.41 -44.86
CA GLY A 701 6.75 -39.08 -46.26
C GLY A 701 5.25 -38.92 -46.58
N PRO A 702 4.93 -38.59 -47.84
CA PRO A 702 5.87 -38.38 -48.95
C PRO A 702 6.69 -37.10 -48.76
N GLY A 703 7.98 -37.14 -49.12
CA GLY A 703 8.89 -36.03 -48.88
C GLY A 703 10.18 -36.10 -49.69
N TRP A 704 10.96 -35.03 -49.60
CA TRP A 704 12.27 -34.95 -50.26
C TRP A 704 13.29 -34.19 -49.42
N ILE A 705 14.56 -34.54 -49.61
CA ILE A 705 15.72 -33.85 -49.05
C ILE A 705 16.68 -33.49 -50.17
N GLN A 706 17.15 -32.24 -50.17
CA GLN A 706 18.14 -31.70 -51.09
C GLN A 706 19.35 -31.19 -50.31
N CYS A 707 20.54 -31.56 -50.75
CA CYS A 707 21.79 -31.10 -50.18
C CYS A 707 22.70 -30.56 -51.28
N TRP A 708 23.27 -29.39 -51.02
CA TRP A 708 24.36 -28.82 -51.80
C TRP A 708 25.58 -28.69 -50.91
N TRP A 709 26.75 -29.13 -51.35
CA TRP A 709 27.99 -28.92 -50.60
C TRP A 709 29.17 -28.64 -51.53
N ARG A 710 30.18 -27.94 -51.02
CA ARG A 710 31.44 -27.75 -51.73
C ARG A 710 32.35 -28.95 -51.48
N GLY A 711 32.76 -29.63 -52.54
CA GLY A 711 33.78 -30.67 -52.47
C GLY A 711 35.18 -30.06 -52.63
N GLN A 712 36.15 -30.48 -51.82
CA GLN A 712 37.56 -30.37 -52.20
C GLN A 712 38.03 -31.72 -52.76
N SER A 713 38.35 -31.72 -54.06
CA SER A 713 39.21 -32.67 -54.80
C SER A 713 38.96 -34.19 -54.66
N ARG A 714 38.45 -34.77 -55.76
CA ARG A 714 38.44 -36.17 -56.26
C ARG A 714 38.87 -37.33 -55.35
N LYS A 715 37.93 -38.26 -55.15
CA LYS A 715 37.86 -39.59 -55.81
C LYS A 715 36.42 -40.10 -55.72
N VAL A 716 35.79 -40.41 -56.84
CA VAL A 716 34.53 -41.17 -56.90
C VAL A 716 34.86 -42.65 -56.61
N PRO A 717 34.25 -43.33 -55.63
CA PRO A 717 34.49 -44.75 -55.42
C PRO A 717 33.34 -45.57 -56.03
N LEU A 718 33.24 -45.59 -57.36
CA LEU A 718 32.40 -46.55 -58.08
C LEU A 718 33.12 -46.95 -59.37
N ALA A 719 34.08 -47.86 -59.25
CA ALA A 719 34.54 -48.73 -60.34
C ALA A 719 35.18 -49.99 -59.74
N PRO A 720 34.91 -51.20 -60.28
CA PRO A 720 35.58 -52.44 -59.87
C PRO A 720 37.08 -52.38 -60.17
N VAL A 721 37.87 -53.09 -59.37
CA VAL A 721 39.32 -53.22 -59.52
C VAL A 721 39.65 -53.85 -60.88
N THR A 722 40.26 -53.10 -61.80
CA THR A 722 41.43 -53.51 -62.63
C THR A 722 41.89 -52.40 -63.59
N LEU A 723 43.21 -52.36 -63.77
CA LEU A 723 44.03 -51.63 -64.77
C LEU A 723 44.35 -50.13 -64.53
N ALA A 724 45.64 -49.92 -64.26
CA ALA A 724 46.31 -48.64 -64.20
C ALA A 724 46.58 -48.09 -65.61
N LEU A 725 46.27 -46.82 -65.84
CA LEU A 725 47.05 -45.94 -66.71
C LEU A 725 47.14 -44.56 -66.04
N ALA A 726 48.38 -44.22 -65.72
CA ALA A 726 48.83 -42.92 -65.28
C ALA A 726 48.76 -41.91 -66.45
N ASN A 727 48.63 -40.63 -66.10
CA ASN A 727 48.71 -39.44 -66.96
C ASN A 727 47.42 -38.96 -67.66
N MET A 728 46.56 -38.28 -66.90
CA MET A 728 45.80 -37.14 -67.40
C MET A 728 45.71 -36.06 -66.29
N PRO A 729 46.11 -34.79 -66.56
CA PRO A 729 45.99 -33.71 -65.60
C PRO A 729 44.56 -33.18 -65.67
N LEU A 730 43.63 -33.85 -65.02
CA LEU A 730 42.25 -33.38 -64.99
C LEU A 730 42.18 -32.38 -63.81
N LYS A 731 42.54 -31.11 -64.02
CA LYS A 731 42.13 -30.05 -63.08
C LYS A 731 40.61 -29.98 -63.15
N LEU A 732 39.92 -30.37 -62.08
CA LEU A 732 38.50 -30.05 -61.91
C LEU A 732 38.47 -28.80 -61.03
N ASP A 733 37.94 -27.71 -61.58
CA ASP A 733 37.88 -26.42 -60.90
C ASP A 733 37.18 -26.54 -59.56
N ALA A 734 37.78 -25.95 -58.51
CA ALA A 734 37.26 -25.90 -57.14
C ALA A 734 35.99 -25.03 -56.98
N ALA A 735 35.29 -24.72 -58.08
CA ALA A 735 34.17 -23.80 -58.16
C ALA A 735 32.78 -24.47 -58.20
N HIS A 736 32.69 -25.80 -58.34
CA HIS A 736 31.41 -26.50 -58.50
C HIS A 736 30.84 -27.05 -57.19
N TRP A 737 29.53 -26.87 -56.99
CA TRP A 737 28.78 -27.47 -55.89
C TRP A 737 28.37 -28.89 -56.24
N GLN A 738 28.48 -29.80 -55.29
CA GLN A 738 27.89 -31.13 -55.39
C GLN A 738 26.43 -31.06 -54.94
N TYR A 739 25.58 -31.82 -55.61
CA TYR A 739 24.14 -31.89 -55.38
C TYR A 739 23.74 -33.33 -55.10
N LEU A 740 22.85 -33.51 -54.12
CA LEU A 740 22.12 -34.75 -53.86
C LEU A 740 20.67 -34.40 -53.55
N ARG A 741 19.74 -35.06 -54.22
CA ARG A 741 18.32 -35.08 -53.88
C ARG A 741 17.88 -36.51 -53.63
N VAL A 742 17.09 -36.70 -52.59
CA VAL A 742 16.43 -37.97 -52.29
C VAL A 742 14.95 -37.70 -52.09
N ASP A 743 14.11 -38.31 -52.91
CA ASP A 743 12.65 -38.35 -52.78
C ASP A 743 12.25 -39.72 -52.21
N PHE A 744 11.27 -39.77 -51.29
CA PHE A 744 10.83 -41.00 -50.64
C PHE A 744 9.33 -40.95 -50.32
N ALA A 745 8.66 -42.09 -50.33
CA ALA A 745 7.21 -42.16 -50.15
C ALA A 745 6.78 -42.34 -48.68
N ARG A 746 7.48 -43.19 -47.90
CA ARG A 746 6.97 -43.62 -46.60
C ARG A 746 7.64 -42.95 -45.41
N LYS A 747 8.93 -43.19 -45.18
CA LYS A 747 9.64 -42.65 -44.00
C LYS A 747 11.13 -42.54 -44.21
N SER A 748 11.76 -41.71 -43.39
CA SER A 748 13.21 -41.59 -43.24
C SER A 748 13.60 -41.72 -41.78
N ARG A 749 14.67 -42.47 -41.49
CA ARG A 749 15.24 -42.62 -40.15
C ARG A 749 16.74 -42.39 -40.20
N GLY A 750 17.25 -41.55 -39.33
CA GLY A 750 18.66 -41.23 -39.31
C GLY A 750 19.14 -40.78 -37.94
N ASN A 751 20.44 -40.50 -37.87
CA ASN A 751 21.03 -39.89 -36.71
C ASN A 751 21.88 -38.70 -37.18
N ILE A 752 21.55 -37.51 -36.68
CA ILE A 752 22.14 -36.24 -37.12
C ILE A 752 23.63 -36.20 -36.76
N LYS A 753 23.99 -36.74 -35.59
CA LYS A 753 25.36 -36.80 -35.08
C LYS A 753 26.22 -37.75 -35.91
N ASN A 754 25.70 -38.94 -36.21
CA ASN A 754 26.37 -39.97 -37.01
C ASN A 754 26.24 -39.75 -38.52
N ARG A 755 25.51 -38.70 -38.94
CA ARG A 755 25.35 -38.25 -40.33
C ARG A 755 24.92 -39.34 -41.32
N PHE A 756 24.00 -40.21 -40.89
CA PHE A 756 23.36 -41.16 -41.79
C PHE A 756 21.84 -40.98 -41.78
N ALA A 757 21.20 -41.36 -42.87
CA ALA A 757 19.76 -41.48 -42.99
C ALA A 757 19.39 -42.64 -43.92
N THR A 758 18.40 -43.43 -43.52
CA THR A 758 17.79 -44.48 -44.33
C THR A 758 16.42 -44.00 -44.76
N PHE A 759 16.15 -44.05 -46.06
CA PHE A 759 14.90 -43.70 -46.70
C PHE A 759 14.22 -44.97 -47.16
N ASP A 760 12.91 -45.06 -46.95
CA ASP A 760 12.13 -46.25 -47.27
C ASP A 760 10.96 -45.91 -48.20
N ASP A 761 10.69 -46.87 -49.09
CA ASP A 761 9.57 -46.97 -50.02
C ASP A 761 9.65 -45.97 -51.19
N GLN A 762 9.65 -46.51 -52.41
CA GLN A 762 9.73 -45.77 -53.68
C GLN A 762 10.79 -44.66 -53.67
N VAL A 763 12.01 -44.98 -53.25
CA VAL A 763 13.07 -44.00 -53.08
C VAL A 763 13.71 -43.67 -54.41
N GLN A 764 13.83 -42.39 -54.73
CA GLN A 764 14.57 -41.89 -55.89
C GLN A 764 15.70 -40.97 -55.44
N GLY A 765 16.92 -41.25 -55.88
CA GLY A 765 18.11 -40.45 -55.62
C GLY A 765 18.65 -39.83 -56.91
N VAL A 766 18.95 -38.54 -56.90
CA VAL A 766 19.63 -37.82 -57.98
C VAL A 766 20.86 -37.13 -57.42
N TRP A 767 22.01 -37.27 -58.07
CA TRP A 767 23.22 -36.56 -57.70
C TRP A 767 23.97 -36.02 -58.91
N GLY A 768 24.81 -35.01 -58.70
CA GLY A 768 25.66 -34.44 -59.73
C GLY A 768 26.29 -33.11 -59.32
N GLN A 769 26.89 -32.42 -60.29
CA GLN A 769 27.51 -31.11 -60.07
C GLN A 769 26.59 -29.98 -60.53
N VAL A 770 26.57 -28.89 -59.78
CA VAL A 770 25.81 -27.68 -60.10
C VAL A 770 26.65 -26.40 -59.87
N THR A 771 26.21 -25.29 -60.45
CA THR A 771 26.96 -24.02 -60.41
C THR A 771 26.73 -23.26 -59.11
N ARG A 772 25.50 -23.25 -58.60
CA ARG A 772 25.11 -22.51 -57.39
C ARG A 772 24.19 -23.34 -56.49
N PRO A 773 24.18 -23.08 -55.17
CA PRO A 773 23.17 -23.65 -54.28
C PRO A 773 21.77 -23.22 -54.72
N GLY A 774 20.87 -24.19 -54.90
CA GLY A 774 19.51 -23.97 -55.40
C GLY A 774 19.29 -24.51 -56.82
N ASP A 775 20.35 -24.68 -57.60
CA ASP A 775 20.28 -25.37 -58.89
C ASP A 775 20.00 -26.87 -58.66
N THR A 776 19.28 -27.51 -59.59
CA THR A 776 18.91 -28.93 -59.52
C THR A 776 19.43 -29.69 -60.74
N VAL A 777 19.71 -30.98 -60.58
CA VAL A 777 20.02 -31.89 -61.69
C VAL A 777 18.72 -32.52 -62.19
N ASP A 778 18.52 -32.50 -63.51
CA ASP A 778 17.38 -33.15 -64.17
C ASP A 778 17.68 -34.66 -64.33
N PRO A 779 16.87 -35.56 -63.72
CA PRO A 779 17.08 -37.01 -63.82
C PRO A 779 16.98 -37.54 -65.26
N ASP A 780 16.20 -36.90 -66.13
CA ASP A 780 16.02 -37.33 -67.51
C ASP A 780 17.16 -36.85 -68.43
N ARG A 781 17.96 -35.89 -67.95
CA ARG A 781 19.05 -35.25 -68.69
C ARG A 781 20.33 -35.18 -67.87
N LEU A 782 20.88 -36.36 -67.54
CA LEU A 782 22.09 -36.47 -66.73
C LEU A 782 23.33 -35.87 -67.43
N GLY A 783 23.94 -34.89 -66.76
CA GLY A 783 25.20 -34.27 -67.14
C GLY A 783 26.42 -35.16 -66.88
N ARG A 784 27.62 -34.61 -67.09
CA ARG A 784 28.88 -35.28 -66.73
C ARG A 784 28.98 -35.42 -65.20
N ASP A 785 29.34 -36.60 -64.71
CA ASP A 785 29.50 -36.92 -63.28
C ASP A 785 28.17 -36.81 -62.48
N ALA A 786 27.03 -37.03 -63.15
CA ALA A 786 25.70 -37.11 -62.55
C ALA A 786 25.14 -38.54 -62.60
N GLY A 787 24.23 -38.85 -61.68
CA GLY A 787 23.57 -40.15 -61.61
C GLY A 787 22.18 -40.07 -61.00
N TRP A 788 21.40 -41.09 -61.32
CA TRP A 788 20.06 -41.33 -60.82
C TRP A 788 19.96 -42.78 -60.34
N LEU A 789 19.19 -43.00 -59.28
CA LEU A 789 18.93 -44.29 -58.67
C LEU A 789 17.46 -44.34 -58.24
N GLN A 790 16.82 -45.48 -58.41
CA GLN A 790 15.53 -45.80 -57.79
C GLN A 790 15.66 -47.13 -57.06
N CYS A 791 15.09 -47.24 -55.86
CA CYS A 791 15.11 -48.46 -55.04
C CYS A 791 14.02 -48.46 -53.96
N ASP A 792 13.85 -49.59 -53.27
CA ASP A 792 12.89 -49.72 -52.17
C ASP A 792 13.40 -49.08 -50.87
N SER A 793 14.72 -49.14 -50.64
CA SER A 793 15.34 -48.51 -49.47
C SER A 793 16.74 -48.02 -49.80
N LEU A 794 17.04 -46.78 -49.41
CA LEU A 794 18.33 -46.14 -49.63
C LEU A 794 18.90 -45.68 -48.30
N GLN A 795 20.07 -46.20 -47.94
CA GLN A 795 20.86 -45.65 -46.85
C GLN A 795 21.90 -44.68 -47.42
N VAL A 796 21.90 -43.46 -46.89
CA VAL A 796 22.85 -42.40 -47.20
C VAL A 796 23.69 -42.14 -45.96
N THR A 797 25.00 -42.35 -46.06
CA THR A 797 25.95 -42.09 -44.97
C THR A 797 26.95 -41.05 -45.41
N GLN A 798 27.15 -40.00 -44.61
CA GLN A 798 28.22 -39.03 -44.84
C GLN A 798 29.44 -39.43 -44.01
N GLU A 799 30.52 -39.87 -44.67
CA GLU A 799 31.72 -40.30 -43.99
C GLU A 799 32.47 -39.11 -43.37
N ARG A 800 32.99 -39.30 -42.14
CA ARG A 800 34.08 -38.50 -41.58
C ARG A 800 35.34 -39.33 -41.64
N PHE A 801 36.36 -38.86 -42.36
CA PHE A 801 37.71 -39.38 -42.15
C PHE A 801 38.27 -38.71 -40.89
N ASP A 802 38.20 -39.41 -39.76
CA ASP A 802 38.98 -39.05 -38.58
C ASP A 802 40.45 -39.38 -38.87
N VAL A 803 41.31 -38.38 -38.77
CA VAL A 803 42.75 -38.46 -39.10
C VAL A 803 43.54 -39.32 -38.09
N ASN A 804 42.89 -39.95 -37.10
CA ASN A 804 43.61 -40.53 -35.97
C ASN A 804 43.05 -41.85 -35.45
N THR A 805 43.26 -42.95 -36.19
CA THR A 805 43.31 -44.29 -35.56
C THR A 805 44.39 -45.15 -36.22
N ASN A 806 45.60 -45.11 -35.66
CA ASN A 806 46.56 -46.20 -35.80
C ASN A 806 46.01 -47.40 -35.02
N ARG A 807 45.41 -48.37 -35.73
CA ARG A 807 45.08 -49.68 -35.17
C ARG A 807 45.91 -50.72 -35.91
N THR A 808 47.13 -50.93 -35.42
CA THR A 808 48.04 -52.01 -35.84
C THR A 808 47.41 -53.36 -35.53
N ARG A 809 47.13 -54.15 -36.56
CA ARG A 809 47.05 -55.63 -36.48
C ARG A 809 48.47 -56.18 -36.65
N PRO A 810 48.94 -57.15 -35.84
CA PRO A 810 50.22 -57.80 -36.12
C PRO A 810 50.00 -59.01 -37.04
N ARG A 811 50.71 -59.06 -38.17
CA ARG A 811 51.37 -60.26 -38.72
C ARG A 811 52.07 -59.99 -40.05
N GLY A 812 53.31 -60.45 -40.14
CA GLY A 812 53.95 -60.95 -41.37
C GLY A 812 54.90 -59.98 -42.06
N ASP A 813 56.17 -60.38 -42.13
CA ASP A 813 57.32 -59.65 -42.66
C ASP A 813 57.20 -59.20 -44.13
N GLY A 814 57.73 -58.01 -44.43
CA GLY A 814 57.94 -57.52 -45.79
C GLY A 814 58.03 -55.99 -45.85
N LYS A 815 59.24 -55.46 -46.06
CA LYS A 815 59.61 -54.03 -46.10
C LYS A 815 58.57 -53.14 -46.82
N ALA A 816 57.96 -52.20 -46.09
CA ALA A 816 57.21 -51.08 -46.65
C ALA A 816 57.94 -49.76 -46.40
N VAL A 817 58.21 -49.03 -47.48
CA VAL A 817 58.73 -47.66 -47.48
C VAL A 817 57.72 -46.76 -46.78
N SER A 818 58.17 -46.07 -45.73
CA SER A 818 57.40 -45.05 -45.02
C SER A 818 57.22 -43.82 -45.90
N VAL A 819 55.98 -43.59 -46.36
CA VAL A 819 55.54 -42.26 -46.79
C VAL A 819 54.47 -41.83 -45.80
N LYS A 820 54.80 -40.89 -44.91
CA LYS A 820 53.82 -40.16 -44.10
C LYS A 820 52.83 -39.46 -45.04
N PRO A 821 51.51 -39.74 -45.00
CA PRO A 821 50.54 -38.83 -45.55
C PRO A 821 50.38 -37.66 -44.58
N ALA A 822 50.47 -36.44 -45.11
CA ALA A 822 50.18 -35.23 -44.37
C ALA A 822 48.73 -35.26 -43.83
N ALA A 823 48.60 -34.92 -42.56
CA ALA A 823 47.34 -34.70 -41.88
C ALA A 823 46.70 -33.41 -42.40
N ASP A 824 45.76 -33.51 -43.33
CA ASP A 824 44.74 -32.47 -43.58
C ASP A 824 43.75 -32.93 -44.67
N SER A 825 42.54 -33.33 -44.27
CA SER A 825 41.29 -33.16 -45.05
C SER A 825 40.15 -34.00 -44.46
N ALA A 826 39.20 -33.35 -43.79
CA ALA A 826 37.89 -33.94 -43.52
C ALA A 826 37.13 -34.08 -44.86
N ARG A 827 37.22 -35.25 -45.50
CA ARG A 827 36.49 -35.55 -46.74
C ARG A 827 35.03 -35.87 -46.38
N GLY A 828 34.08 -35.15 -46.97
CA GLY A 828 32.66 -35.46 -46.89
C GLY A 828 32.19 -36.19 -48.15
N ASN A 829 32.52 -37.47 -48.27
CA ASN A 829 31.94 -38.33 -49.30
C ASN A 829 30.62 -38.91 -48.78
N PHE A 830 29.62 -39.02 -49.65
CA PHE A 830 28.40 -39.76 -49.36
C PHE A 830 28.53 -41.18 -49.89
N THR A 831 28.22 -42.15 -49.05
CA THR A 831 28.08 -43.55 -49.41
C THR A 831 26.59 -43.84 -49.53
N LEU A 832 26.16 -44.25 -50.72
CA LEU A 832 24.78 -44.64 -51.03
C LEU A 832 24.71 -46.18 -51.04
N GLN A 833 23.89 -46.76 -50.18
CA GLN A 833 23.62 -48.19 -50.15
C GLN A 833 22.14 -48.43 -50.47
N ALA A 834 21.87 -48.88 -51.69
CA ALA A 834 20.54 -49.25 -52.14
C ALA A 834 20.20 -50.70 -51.76
N ARG A 835 18.94 -50.98 -51.46
CA ARG A 835 18.40 -52.32 -51.20
C ARG A 835 17.03 -52.47 -51.89
N GLY A 836 16.69 -53.70 -52.31
CA GLY A 836 15.46 -54.01 -53.04
C GLY A 836 15.67 -54.02 -54.55
N ASP A 837 14.61 -53.73 -55.33
CA ASP A 837 14.71 -53.58 -56.80
C ASP A 837 15.38 -52.24 -57.14
N ALA A 838 16.70 -52.26 -57.32
CA ALA A 838 17.53 -51.06 -57.42
C ALA A 838 18.01 -50.77 -58.84
N THR A 839 17.30 -49.91 -59.57
CA THR A 839 17.74 -49.45 -60.90
C THR A 839 18.57 -48.18 -60.79
N CYS A 840 19.73 -48.13 -61.44
CA CYS A 840 20.55 -46.92 -61.52
C CYS A 840 21.02 -46.60 -62.94
N ALA A 841 21.22 -45.32 -63.20
CA ALA A 841 21.79 -44.81 -64.43
C ALA A 841 22.69 -43.61 -64.12
N GLY A 842 23.77 -43.43 -64.88
CA GLY A 842 24.58 -42.24 -64.70
C GLY A 842 25.71 -42.11 -65.70
N ARG A 843 26.50 -41.04 -65.53
CA ARG A 843 27.66 -40.75 -66.35
C ARG A 843 28.86 -40.48 -65.46
N VAL A 844 29.84 -41.39 -65.43
CA VAL A 844 31.13 -41.15 -64.75
C VAL A 844 32.19 -40.83 -65.79
N ALA A 845 32.85 -39.68 -65.65
CA ALA A 845 33.85 -39.20 -66.60
C ALA A 845 33.35 -39.14 -68.06
N GLY A 846 32.04 -39.05 -68.28
CA GLY A 846 31.40 -39.04 -69.60
C GLY A 846 30.95 -40.40 -70.13
N GLN A 847 31.28 -41.51 -69.46
CA GLN A 847 30.79 -42.85 -69.83
C GLN A 847 29.46 -43.14 -69.14
N VAL A 848 28.47 -43.59 -69.92
CA VAL A 848 27.15 -44.00 -69.41
C VAL A 848 27.27 -45.36 -68.77
N TYR A 849 26.74 -45.50 -67.55
CA TYR A 849 26.49 -46.79 -66.92
C TYR A 849 24.99 -46.91 -66.62
N ASN A 850 24.44 -48.10 -66.82
CA ASN A 850 23.09 -48.47 -66.41
C ASN A 850 23.21 -49.79 -65.65
N GLY A 851 22.50 -49.92 -64.54
CA GLY A 851 22.49 -51.11 -63.71
C GLY A 851 21.09 -51.37 -63.16
N ARG A 852 20.79 -52.64 -62.93
CA ARG A 852 19.64 -53.10 -62.15
C ARG A 852 20.12 -54.07 -61.08
#